data_AF-A0ABD7RMK5-F1
#
_entry.id   AF-A0ABD7RMK5-F1
#
_cell.length_a   1.000
_cell.length_b   1.000
_cell.length_c   1.000
_cell.angle_alpha   90.00
_cell.angle_beta   90.00
_cell.angle_gamma   90.00
#
_symmetry.space_group_name_H-M   'P 1'
#
loop_
_entity.id
_entity.type
_entity.pdbx_description
1 polymer ?
#
loop_
_entity_poly.entity_id
_entity_poly.type
_entity_poly.pdbx_seq_one_letter_code
_entity_poly.pdbx_strand_id
1 'polypeptide(L)'
;MDVSPDALEELYELMLEAQPTSSMRRNLAKGLLEFHGHLQKTFAYPPISPYSALGIGKTPQFVDAQIINEDQYRLVLRDLATGPLSQRSPRLAIIAQAMLIFGFRLGLRRNEALKLLRRDLQLCSLPDARAAAVRRRHQNLKRLSPERLTVLERPINLHVRPHAQRALKTRNSTRTLPLHVLLEADELQLIERLAQLRDDEELKSPYSEFLFCIPQFQTRWVSESTLMPAIHDALRRVTGCSDMHYHHLRHSAATWLTFKLAASAFGVSQEAGLLFGKHPQTMKWLLDTERLNRAFLHSPEAPTRRVVHITSAVLGHASPKTSLLHYVHCMPWLSALCWQWNPGFLPPGHVIAKIAQVSLPNKPDDPPAPGLPADIRHMQRIIGRIKVYRHSNQVQVRCPLISPQKGDGGWALTRMNEISSMLSYEAYAESSGQSVNMDWVGFTEADRSAMLERARYISRLGKHRLQSPTTSDSNYRVDLVPRPPKHGGPAGVAAYSDRLYGLLSSRHKAKASRVLDDFVERCWASETTLRFYSGKDEQSAREYTWLLSELGIPLVDTEFIIYDTRTPRQTKSRWRTVLGKPRLKFTEQVPENRCAENRHMGIRVQLRLPGVELTAQEQNHHSGAALRYLMLMASIDWHFRA
;
A
#
# COMPACT_ATOMS: atom_id res chain seq x y z
N MET A 1 -14.11 -4.87 -18.47
CA MET A 1 -13.90 -6.11 -17.69
C MET A 1 -13.43 -5.70 -16.31
N ASP A 2 -14.24 -5.93 -15.27
CA ASP A 2 -13.95 -5.57 -13.86
C ASP A 2 -13.13 -6.65 -13.14
N VAL A 3 -12.04 -7.12 -13.75
CA VAL A 3 -11.16 -8.11 -13.12
C VAL A 3 -9.96 -7.36 -12.53
N SER A 4 -9.69 -7.49 -11.23
CA SER A 4 -8.52 -6.83 -10.66
C SER A 4 -7.24 -7.40 -11.27
N PRO A 5 -6.17 -6.58 -11.45
CA PRO A 5 -4.88 -7.06 -11.96
C PRO A 5 -4.37 -8.30 -11.22
N ASP A 6 -4.49 -8.30 -9.89
CA ASP A 6 -4.14 -9.43 -9.03
C ASP A 6 -4.94 -10.71 -9.34
N ALA A 7 -6.23 -10.59 -9.68
CA ALA A 7 -7.07 -11.74 -10.03
C ALA A 7 -6.75 -12.27 -11.43
N LEU A 8 -6.27 -11.41 -12.32
CA LEU A 8 -5.84 -11.78 -13.66
C LEU A 8 -4.48 -12.49 -13.63
N GLU A 9 -3.53 -12.00 -12.82
CA GLU A 9 -2.25 -12.68 -12.56
C GLU A 9 -2.46 -14.06 -11.92
N GLU A 10 -3.38 -14.17 -10.96
CA GLU A 10 -3.74 -15.46 -10.34
C GLU A 10 -4.34 -16.44 -11.34
N LEU A 11 -5.18 -15.97 -12.27
CA LEU A 11 -5.72 -16.80 -13.34
C LEU A 11 -4.60 -17.31 -14.25
N TYR A 12 -3.63 -16.46 -14.58
CA TYR A 12 -2.48 -16.84 -15.38
C TYR A 12 -1.61 -17.89 -14.67
N GLU A 13 -1.34 -17.72 -13.38
CA GLU A 13 -0.60 -18.70 -12.58
C GLU A 13 -1.31 -20.07 -12.55
N LEU A 14 -2.63 -20.10 -12.27
CA LEU A 14 -3.43 -21.32 -12.26
C LEU A 14 -3.43 -22.03 -13.62
N MET A 15 -3.58 -21.27 -14.71
CA MET A 15 -3.55 -21.81 -16.07
C MET A 15 -2.18 -22.42 -16.42
N LEU A 16 -1.09 -21.82 -15.93
CA LEU A 16 0.28 -22.30 -16.13
C LEU A 16 0.61 -23.53 -15.27
N GLU A 17 0.12 -23.60 -14.03
CA GLU A 17 0.28 -24.75 -13.15
C GLU A 17 -0.48 -25.99 -13.65
N ALA A 18 -1.66 -25.80 -14.25
CA ALA A 18 -2.47 -26.88 -14.82
C ALA A 18 -1.84 -27.57 -16.05
N GLN A 19 -0.77 -27.02 -16.63
CA GLN A 19 -0.14 -27.61 -17.80
C GLN A 19 0.74 -28.82 -17.47
N PRO A 20 0.57 -29.96 -18.17
CA PRO A 20 1.23 -31.22 -17.83
C PRO A 20 2.71 -31.25 -18.23
N THR A 21 3.12 -30.45 -19.22
CA THR A 21 4.52 -30.43 -19.71
C THR A 21 5.12 -29.03 -19.69
N SER A 22 6.43 -28.96 -19.43
CA SER A 22 7.18 -27.70 -19.41
C SER A 22 7.17 -26.95 -20.75
N SER A 23 6.99 -27.66 -21.87
CA SER A 23 6.89 -27.06 -23.21
C SER A 23 5.54 -26.36 -23.41
N MET A 24 4.44 -27.03 -23.05
CA MET A 24 3.09 -26.45 -23.12
C MET A 24 2.94 -25.25 -22.18
N ARG A 25 3.50 -25.34 -20.96
CA ARG A 25 3.55 -24.21 -20.02
C ARG A 25 4.22 -22.98 -20.63
N ARG A 26 5.35 -23.17 -21.33
CA ARG A 26 6.12 -22.08 -21.94
C ARG A 26 5.39 -21.44 -23.13
N ASN A 27 4.69 -22.23 -23.92
CA ASN A 27 3.87 -21.74 -25.03
C ASN A 27 2.63 -20.97 -24.52
N LEU A 28 1.97 -21.49 -23.48
CA LEU A 28 0.86 -20.81 -22.83
C LEU A 28 1.29 -19.49 -22.21
N ALA A 29 2.44 -19.45 -21.53
CA ALA A 29 2.98 -18.22 -20.96
C ALA A 29 3.16 -17.13 -22.02
N LYS A 30 3.72 -17.47 -23.20
CA LYS A 30 3.86 -16.54 -24.32
C LYS A 30 2.50 -16.02 -24.81
N GLY A 31 1.52 -16.90 -24.97
CA GLY A 31 0.15 -16.51 -25.36
C GLY A 31 -0.52 -15.61 -24.32
N LEU A 32 -0.32 -15.87 -23.02
CA LEU A 32 -0.81 -15.03 -21.94
C LEU A 32 -0.11 -13.66 -21.92
N LEU A 33 1.18 -13.59 -22.25
CA LEU A 33 1.91 -12.33 -22.37
C LEU A 33 1.39 -11.48 -23.54
N GLU A 34 1.12 -12.10 -24.69
CA GLU A 34 0.55 -11.41 -25.84
C GLU A 34 -0.88 -10.94 -25.57
N PHE A 35 -1.70 -11.80 -24.95
CA PHE A 35 -3.04 -11.45 -24.52
C PHE A 35 -3.01 -10.31 -23.51
N HIS A 36 -2.11 -10.35 -22.52
CA HIS A 36 -1.97 -9.28 -21.56
C HIS A 36 -1.41 -8.00 -22.17
N GLY A 37 -0.52 -8.10 -23.15
CA GLY A 37 -0.07 -6.97 -23.96
C GLY A 37 -1.21 -6.33 -24.75
N HIS A 38 -2.17 -7.11 -25.23
CA HIS A 38 -3.42 -6.60 -25.80
C HIS A 38 -4.29 -5.93 -24.72
N LEU A 39 -4.39 -6.50 -23.52
CA LEU A 39 -5.11 -5.86 -22.41
C LEU A 39 -4.47 -4.54 -21.98
N GLN A 40 -3.15 -4.46 -22.00
CA GLN A 40 -2.38 -3.25 -21.73
C GLN A 40 -2.62 -2.19 -22.81
N LYS A 41 -2.52 -2.55 -24.10
CA LYS A 41 -2.68 -1.61 -25.22
C LYS A 41 -4.13 -1.14 -25.41
N THR A 42 -5.09 -2.04 -25.29
CA THR A 42 -6.49 -1.79 -25.63
C THR A 42 -7.32 -1.36 -24.42
N PHE A 43 -7.01 -1.88 -23.23
CA PHE A 43 -7.80 -1.68 -22.01
C PHE A 43 -7.01 -1.03 -20.86
N ALA A 44 -5.77 -0.58 -21.12
CA ALA A 44 -4.91 0.11 -20.15
C ALA A 44 -4.71 -0.66 -18.83
N TYR A 45 -4.73 -2.00 -18.87
CA TYR A 45 -4.35 -2.81 -17.72
C TYR A 45 -2.89 -2.55 -17.33
N PRO A 46 -2.57 -2.52 -16.02
CA PRO A 46 -1.20 -2.34 -15.57
C PRO A 46 -0.34 -3.49 -16.09
N PRO A 47 0.93 -3.23 -16.47
CA PRO A 47 1.79 -4.25 -17.02
C PRO A 47 2.02 -5.36 -15.99
N ILE A 48 1.70 -6.60 -16.34
CA ILE A 48 2.14 -7.76 -15.57
C ILE A 48 3.62 -8.01 -15.83
N SER A 49 4.34 -8.44 -14.80
CA SER A 49 5.72 -8.86 -14.97
C SER A 49 5.74 -10.20 -15.71
N PRO A 50 6.37 -10.27 -16.91
CA PRO A 50 6.51 -11.52 -17.64
C PRO A 50 7.23 -12.59 -16.81
N TYR A 51 8.06 -12.16 -15.85
CA TYR A 51 8.91 -13.02 -15.04
C TYR A 51 8.17 -13.54 -13.80
N SER A 52 7.52 -12.67 -13.01
CA SER A 52 6.84 -13.11 -11.78
C SER A 52 5.47 -13.72 -12.04
N ALA A 53 4.68 -13.16 -12.97
CA ALA A 53 3.32 -13.65 -13.26
C ALA A 53 3.30 -14.78 -14.29
N LEU A 54 4.24 -14.80 -15.25
CA LEU A 54 4.23 -15.78 -16.36
C LEU A 54 5.46 -16.71 -16.36
N GLY A 55 6.46 -16.48 -15.51
CA GLY A 55 7.69 -17.27 -15.47
C GLY A 55 8.59 -17.10 -16.70
N ILE A 56 8.33 -16.09 -17.53
CA ILE A 56 9.06 -15.76 -18.75
C ILE A 56 10.26 -14.89 -18.37
N GLY A 57 11.29 -15.55 -17.86
CA GLY A 57 12.65 -15.06 -17.95
C GLY A 57 13.54 -15.41 -16.75
N LYS A 58 14.83 -15.12 -16.91
CA LYS A 58 15.94 -15.73 -16.15
C LYS A 58 16.35 -14.99 -14.85
N THR A 59 15.64 -13.94 -14.39
CA THR A 59 16.10 -13.09 -13.27
C THR A 59 14.98 -12.68 -12.29
N PRO A 60 15.18 -12.75 -10.95
CA PRO A 60 14.22 -12.26 -9.95
C PRO A 60 14.28 -10.72 -9.80
N GLN A 61 13.11 -10.08 -9.62
CA GLN A 61 12.93 -8.63 -9.45
C GLN A 61 13.02 -8.24 -7.96
N PHE A 62 13.50 -7.01 -7.65
CA PHE A 62 13.57 -6.49 -6.28
C PHE A 62 12.17 -6.26 -5.69
N VAL A 63 11.89 -6.84 -4.52
CA VAL A 63 10.63 -6.71 -3.79
C VAL A 63 10.77 -5.59 -2.75
N ASP A 64 9.76 -4.75 -2.56
CA ASP A 64 9.70 -3.76 -1.47
C ASP A 64 9.74 -4.50 -0.12
N ALA A 65 10.91 -4.48 0.52
CA ALA A 65 11.29 -5.40 1.60
C ALA A 65 11.36 -4.70 2.97
N GLN A 66 10.57 -3.65 3.18
CA GLN A 66 10.53 -2.98 4.47
C GLN A 66 9.98 -3.94 5.54
N ILE A 67 10.72 -4.05 6.65
CA ILE A 67 10.42 -4.95 7.76
C ILE A 67 10.60 -4.17 9.06
N ILE A 68 9.71 -4.43 10.01
CA ILE A 68 9.85 -3.92 11.39
C ILE A 68 10.31 -5.05 12.31
N ASN A 69 11.08 -4.74 13.35
CA ASN A 69 11.51 -5.69 14.38
C ASN A 69 10.57 -5.70 15.61
N GLU A 70 10.82 -6.58 16.58
CA GLU A 70 9.99 -6.71 17.78
C GLU A 70 9.95 -5.40 18.59
N ASP A 71 11.08 -4.73 18.76
CA ASP A 71 11.17 -3.48 19.53
C ASP A 71 10.30 -2.38 18.91
N GLN A 72 10.40 -2.20 17.59
CA GLN A 72 9.55 -1.26 16.85
C GLN A 72 8.08 -1.67 16.93
N TYR A 73 7.77 -2.94 16.76
CA TYR A 73 6.40 -3.45 16.87
C TYR A 73 5.77 -3.15 18.24
N ARG A 74 6.51 -3.37 19.34
CA ARG A 74 6.06 -3.06 20.70
C ARG A 74 5.89 -1.55 20.92
N LEU A 75 6.76 -0.73 20.33
CA LEU A 75 6.59 0.73 20.34
C LEU A 75 5.33 1.17 19.60
N VAL A 76 5.01 0.55 18.45
CA VAL A 76 3.76 0.83 17.71
C VAL A 76 2.53 0.41 18.53
N LEU A 77 2.57 -0.74 19.22
CA LEU A 77 1.49 -1.13 20.13
C LEU A 77 1.26 -0.11 21.24
N ARG A 78 2.34 0.45 21.79
CA ARG A 78 2.26 1.51 22.82
C ARG A 78 1.71 2.81 22.24
N ASP A 79 2.20 3.23 21.08
CA ASP A 79 1.71 4.42 20.37
C ASP A 79 0.21 4.32 20.05
N LEU A 80 -0.27 3.16 19.63
CA LEU A 80 -1.70 2.94 19.40
C LEU A 80 -2.54 2.97 20.69
N ALA A 81 -1.99 2.50 21.82
CA ALA A 81 -2.67 2.55 23.12
C ALA A 81 -2.78 3.97 23.70
N THR A 82 -1.76 4.80 23.52
CA THR A 82 -1.68 6.14 24.14
C THR A 82 -1.91 7.29 23.17
N GLY A 83 -1.95 7.00 21.87
CA GLY A 83 -1.98 8.00 20.80
C GLY A 83 -3.35 8.60 20.52
N PRO A 84 -3.47 9.38 19.42
CA PRO A 84 -4.67 10.15 19.08
C PRO A 84 -5.93 9.28 18.92
N LEU A 85 -5.77 8.04 18.47
CA LEU A 85 -6.87 7.10 18.30
C LEU A 85 -7.53 6.72 19.63
N SER A 86 -6.74 6.58 20.69
CA SER A 86 -7.20 6.25 22.04
C SER A 86 -8.00 7.40 22.65
N GLN A 87 -7.56 8.64 22.42
CA GLN A 87 -8.29 9.84 22.82
C GLN A 87 -9.67 9.94 22.14
N ARG A 88 -9.77 9.49 20.89
CA ARG A 88 -11.05 9.47 20.15
C ARG A 88 -11.97 8.33 20.58
N SER A 89 -11.43 7.12 20.71
CA SER A 89 -12.18 5.96 21.20
C SER A 89 -11.22 4.88 21.70
N PRO A 90 -11.26 4.55 23.01
CA PRO A 90 -10.47 3.46 23.57
C PRO A 90 -10.76 2.10 22.89
N ARG A 91 -12.00 1.88 22.40
CA ARG A 91 -12.38 0.68 21.67
C ARG A 91 -11.68 0.59 20.30
N LEU A 92 -11.55 1.70 19.59
CA LEU A 92 -10.80 1.72 18.32
C LEU A 92 -9.32 1.46 18.52
N ALA A 93 -8.73 1.98 19.59
CA ALA A 93 -7.33 1.72 19.93
C ALA A 93 -7.08 0.22 20.16
N ILE A 94 -7.92 -0.45 20.96
CA ILE A 94 -7.82 -1.90 21.19
C ILE A 94 -7.94 -2.69 19.88
N ILE A 95 -8.87 -2.30 19.00
CA ILE A 95 -9.03 -2.95 17.68
C ILE A 95 -7.81 -2.70 16.78
N ALA A 96 -7.23 -1.50 16.79
CA ALA A 96 -6.01 -1.20 16.05
C ALA A 96 -4.81 -2.02 16.55
N GLN A 97 -4.67 -2.19 17.86
CA GLN A 97 -3.66 -3.06 18.46
C GLN A 97 -3.86 -4.52 18.04
N ALA A 98 -5.09 -5.04 18.11
CA ALA A 98 -5.42 -6.38 17.65
C ALA A 98 -5.10 -6.58 16.15
N MET A 99 -5.42 -5.57 15.32
CA MET A 99 -5.13 -5.57 13.89
C MET A 99 -3.61 -5.61 13.61
N LEU A 100 -2.82 -4.88 14.40
CA LEU A 100 -1.36 -4.90 14.35
C LEU A 100 -0.79 -6.27 14.76
N ILE A 101 -1.27 -6.85 15.88
CA ILE A 101 -0.90 -8.19 16.34
C ILE A 101 -1.17 -9.22 15.24
N PHE A 102 -2.36 -9.18 14.64
CA PHE A 102 -2.73 -10.10 13.56
C PHE A 102 -1.88 -9.92 12.29
N GLY A 103 -1.46 -8.69 11.97
CA GLY A 103 -0.55 -8.43 10.86
C GLY A 103 0.86 -8.95 11.13
N PHE A 104 1.41 -8.66 12.31
CA PHE A 104 2.82 -8.90 12.64
C PHE A 104 3.11 -10.32 13.15
N ARG A 105 2.24 -10.91 13.98
CA ARG A 105 2.42 -12.28 14.51
C ARG A 105 1.90 -13.35 13.56
N LEU A 106 0.71 -13.12 13.01
CA LEU A 106 -0.04 -14.11 12.24
C LEU A 106 0.10 -13.90 10.73
N GLY A 107 0.67 -12.77 10.31
CA GLY A 107 0.81 -12.41 8.90
C GLY A 107 -0.52 -12.26 8.18
N LEU A 108 -1.64 -11.98 8.88
CA LEU A 108 -2.95 -11.91 8.22
C LEU A 108 -2.99 -10.78 7.19
N ARG A 109 -3.64 -11.03 6.05
CA ARG A 109 -3.94 -9.94 5.11
C ARG A 109 -4.94 -8.97 5.73
N ARG A 110 -4.96 -7.72 5.27
CA ARG A 110 -5.88 -6.66 5.74
C ARG A 110 -7.34 -7.15 5.83
N ASN A 111 -7.87 -7.71 4.73
CA ASN A 111 -9.24 -8.24 4.72
C ASN A 111 -9.39 -9.54 5.51
N GLU A 112 -8.31 -10.31 5.68
CA GLU A 112 -8.32 -11.50 6.54
C GLU A 112 -8.55 -11.11 7.99
N ALA A 113 -7.85 -10.08 8.49
CA ALA A 113 -7.95 -9.60 9.86
C ALA A 113 -9.22 -8.76 10.12
N LEU A 114 -9.55 -7.81 9.23
CA LEU A 114 -10.65 -6.86 9.44
C LEU A 114 -12.01 -7.55 9.55
N LYS A 115 -12.21 -8.61 8.76
CA LYS A 115 -13.48 -9.30 8.60
C LYS A 115 -13.53 -10.65 9.33
N LEU A 116 -12.75 -10.82 10.39
CA LEU A 116 -12.84 -12.01 11.24
C LEU A 116 -14.22 -12.09 11.91
N LEU A 117 -14.83 -13.27 11.85
CA LEU A 117 -16.05 -13.55 12.60
C LEU A 117 -15.70 -13.93 14.03
N ARG A 118 -16.59 -13.64 14.98
CA ARG A 118 -16.38 -14.06 16.38
C ARG A 118 -16.19 -15.58 16.51
N ARG A 119 -17.02 -16.35 15.80
CA ARG A 119 -16.98 -17.82 15.77
C ARG A 119 -15.71 -18.41 15.16
N ASP A 120 -14.89 -17.59 14.50
CA ASP A 120 -13.60 -18.02 13.96
C ASP A 120 -12.53 -18.06 15.05
N LEU A 121 -12.74 -17.34 16.17
CA LEU A 121 -11.90 -17.42 17.36
C LEU A 121 -12.46 -18.52 18.28
N GLN A 122 -11.74 -19.61 18.43
CA GLN A 122 -12.09 -20.67 19.37
C GLN A 122 -11.46 -20.39 20.73
N LEU A 123 -12.29 -19.94 21.67
CA LEU A 123 -11.91 -19.73 23.06
C LEU A 123 -12.00 -21.03 23.88
N CYS A 124 -11.31 -21.06 25.01
CA CYS A 124 -11.19 -22.23 25.89
C CYS A 124 -12.50 -22.69 26.57
N SER A 125 -13.58 -21.90 26.47
CA SER A 125 -14.85 -22.21 27.12
C SER A 125 -15.64 -23.24 26.30
N LEU A 126 -15.92 -24.39 26.93
CA LEU A 126 -16.99 -25.26 26.46
C LEU A 126 -18.30 -24.53 26.74
N PRO A 127 -19.21 -24.35 25.76
CA PRO A 127 -20.53 -23.80 26.02
C PRO A 127 -21.19 -24.56 27.17
N ASP A 128 -21.80 -23.85 28.13
CA ASP A 128 -22.34 -24.48 29.35
C ASP A 128 -23.34 -25.59 29.04
N ALA A 129 -24.12 -25.45 27.96
CA ALA A 129 -25.03 -26.48 27.47
C ALA A 129 -24.30 -27.78 27.07
N ARG A 130 -23.13 -27.67 26.41
CA ARG A 130 -22.32 -28.83 25.99
C ARG A 130 -21.56 -29.42 27.17
N ALA A 131 -21.05 -28.58 28.07
CA ALA A 131 -20.49 -29.04 29.33
C ALA A 131 -21.55 -29.81 30.15
N ALA A 132 -22.78 -29.30 30.25
CA ALA A 132 -23.89 -29.96 30.92
C ALA A 132 -24.34 -31.26 30.23
N ALA A 133 -24.32 -31.33 28.90
CA ALA A 133 -24.63 -32.55 28.16
C ALA A 133 -23.57 -33.65 28.36
N VAL A 134 -22.28 -33.27 28.38
CA VAL A 134 -21.18 -34.20 28.70
C VAL A 134 -21.27 -34.66 30.15
N ARG A 135 -21.59 -33.76 31.09
CA ARG A 135 -21.85 -34.11 32.51
C ARG A 135 -22.98 -35.13 32.66
N ARG A 136 -24.08 -34.93 31.92
CA ARG A 136 -25.22 -35.86 31.93
C ARG A 136 -24.85 -37.25 31.40
N ARG A 137 -23.97 -37.33 30.39
CA ARG A 137 -23.50 -38.59 29.80
C ARG A 137 -22.43 -39.31 30.63
N HIS A 138 -21.66 -38.60 31.45
CA HIS A 138 -20.52 -39.16 32.17
C HIS A 138 -20.54 -38.80 33.66
N GLN A 139 -21.60 -39.23 34.36
CA GLN A 139 -21.81 -38.91 35.78
C GLN A 139 -20.75 -39.50 36.71
N ASN A 140 -20.08 -40.57 36.30
CA ASN A 140 -19.12 -41.32 37.12
C ASN A 140 -17.65 -40.87 36.96
N LEU A 141 -17.36 -39.89 36.09
CA LEU A 141 -15.99 -39.41 35.87
C LEU A 141 -15.65 -38.27 36.84
N LYS A 142 -14.53 -38.41 37.58
CA LYS A 142 -14.03 -37.36 38.48
C LYS A 142 -13.64 -36.11 37.70
N ARG A 143 -14.06 -34.94 38.20
CA ARG A 143 -13.63 -33.64 37.70
C ARG A 143 -12.12 -33.49 37.86
N LEU A 144 -11.42 -33.08 36.80
CA LEU A 144 -10.03 -32.65 36.89
C LEU A 144 -9.95 -31.44 37.81
N SER A 145 -8.99 -31.44 38.75
CA SER A 145 -8.74 -30.28 39.60
C SER A 145 -8.46 -29.03 38.74
N PRO A 146 -8.77 -27.81 39.23
CA PRO A 146 -8.48 -26.57 38.52
C PRO A 146 -7.02 -26.49 38.04
N GLU A 147 -6.09 -27.01 38.85
CA GLU A 147 -4.66 -27.15 38.57
C GLU A 147 -4.36 -28.12 37.41
N ARG A 148 -5.07 -29.26 37.33
CA ARG A 148 -4.94 -30.19 36.19
C ARG A 148 -5.62 -29.69 34.92
N LEU A 149 -6.62 -28.81 35.05
CA LEU A 149 -7.24 -28.12 33.92
C LEU A 149 -6.35 -27.01 33.35
N THR A 150 -5.53 -26.37 34.18
CA THR A 150 -4.49 -25.41 33.73
C THR A 150 -3.38 -26.12 32.96
N VAL A 151 -3.02 -27.34 33.36
CA VAL A 151 -2.07 -28.22 32.64
C VAL A 151 -2.60 -28.70 31.28
N LEU A 152 -3.92 -28.78 31.10
CA LEU A 152 -4.56 -29.19 29.84
C LEU A 152 -4.78 -28.03 28.85
N GLU A 153 -3.91 -27.00 28.89
CA GLU A 153 -3.85 -25.82 28.01
C GLU A 153 -4.80 -25.95 26.81
N ARG A 154 -6.06 -25.51 26.98
CA ARG A 154 -7.01 -25.59 25.87
C ARG A 154 -6.53 -24.58 24.84
N PRO A 155 -6.18 -25.00 23.62
CA PRO A 155 -5.47 -24.12 22.70
C PRO A 155 -6.46 -23.12 22.12
N ILE A 156 -6.24 -21.83 22.36
CA ILE A 156 -6.95 -20.77 21.64
C ILE A 156 -6.46 -20.80 20.20
N ASN A 157 -7.41 -21.00 19.29
CA ASN A 157 -7.14 -21.16 17.87
C ASN A 157 -7.94 -20.14 17.05
N LEU A 158 -7.31 -19.59 16.02
CA LEU A 158 -7.97 -18.74 15.04
C LEU A 158 -8.15 -19.48 13.72
N HIS A 159 -9.41 -19.59 13.26
CA HIS A 159 -9.76 -20.22 11.99
C HIS A 159 -9.92 -19.16 10.90
N VAL A 160 -8.97 -19.12 9.97
CA VAL A 160 -9.09 -18.29 8.77
C VAL A 160 -9.82 -19.11 7.70
N ARG A 161 -11.06 -18.73 7.35
CA ARG A 161 -11.91 -19.44 6.36
C ARG A 161 -12.78 -18.48 5.53
N PRO A 162 -13.17 -18.83 4.29
CA PRO A 162 -14.00 -17.96 3.48
C PRO A 162 -15.42 -17.83 4.07
N HIS A 163 -16.06 -16.68 3.86
CA HIS A 163 -17.48 -16.46 4.13
C HIS A 163 -18.04 -15.39 3.18
N ALA A 164 -19.35 -15.16 3.19
CA ALA A 164 -20.06 -14.32 2.20
C ALA A 164 -19.51 -12.89 2.01
N GLN A 165 -18.81 -12.34 3.01
CA GLN A 165 -18.26 -10.98 2.99
C GLN A 165 -16.73 -10.93 2.81
N ARG A 166 -16.06 -12.10 2.78
CA ARG A 166 -14.62 -12.27 2.62
C ARG A 166 -14.31 -13.58 1.88
N ALA A 167 -13.94 -13.45 0.61
CA ALA A 167 -13.29 -14.54 -0.12
C ALA A 167 -11.84 -14.70 0.34
N LEU A 168 -11.31 -15.91 0.25
CA LEU A 168 -9.88 -16.19 0.42
C LEU A 168 -9.24 -16.41 -0.96
N LYS A 169 -8.00 -15.93 -1.12
CA LYS A 169 -7.23 -15.97 -2.39
C LYS A 169 -7.02 -17.40 -2.92
N THR A 170 -6.87 -18.39 -2.03
CA THR A 170 -6.71 -19.80 -2.42
C THR A 170 -7.38 -20.73 -1.42
N ARG A 171 -7.62 -21.99 -1.81
CA ARG A 171 -8.07 -23.05 -0.89
C ARG A 171 -7.08 -23.27 0.27
N ASN A 172 -5.77 -23.15 -0.02
CA ASN A 172 -4.67 -23.23 0.97
C ASN A 172 -4.63 -22.05 1.95
N SER A 173 -5.37 -20.97 1.68
CA SER A 173 -5.50 -19.86 2.62
C SER A 173 -6.46 -20.20 3.78
N THR A 174 -7.24 -21.29 3.68
CA THR A 174 -8.03 -21.80 4.81
C THR A 174 -7.11 -22.51 5.79
N ARG A 175 -6.97 -21.98 7.01
CA ARG A 175 -5.97 -22.44 7.99
C ARG A 175 -6.39 -22.17 9.43
N THR A 176 -5.82 -22.96 10.34
CA THR A 176 -6.01 -22.81 11.79
C THR A 176 -4.69 -22.37 12.40
N LEU A 177 -4.71 -21.26 13.13
CA LEU A 177 -3.53 -20.68 13.75
C LEU A 177 -3.59 -20.86 15.28
N PRO A 178 -2.61 -21.55 15.89
CA PRO A 178 -2.55 -21.70 17.34
C PRO A 178 -2.08 -20.40 17.99
N LEU A 179 -3.02 -19.59 18.47
CA LEU A 179 -2.71 -18.26 19.03
C LEU A 179 -1.85 -18.37 20.28
N HIS A 180 -2.11 -19.36 21.14
CA HIS A 180 -1.31 -19.63 22.33
C HIS A 180 0.16 -19.96 22.02
N VAL A 181 0.50 -20.39 20.79
CA VAL A 181 1.90 -20.63 20.35
C VAL A 181 2.49 -19.38 19.71
N LEU A 182 1.70 -18.65 18.92
CA LEU A 182 2.18 -17.57 18.06
C LEU A 182 2.18 -16.18 18.73
N LEU A 183 1.37 -15.99 19.78
CA LEU A 183 1.23 -14.71 20.48
C LEU A 183 1.90 -14.77 21.87
N GLU A 184 2.35 -13.63 22.33
CA GLU A 184 2.80 -13.43 23.72
C GLU A 184 1.60 -13.38 24.68
N ALA A 185 1.83 -13.63 25.97
CA ALA A 185 0.75 -13.77 26.95
C ALA A 185 -0.13 -12.51 27.07
N ASP A 186 0.48 -11.33 27.00
CA ASP A 186 -0.20 -10.04 27.02
C ASP A 186 -1.01 -9.78 25.74
N GLU A 187 -0.47 -10.17 24.59
CA GLU A 187 -1.16 -10.09 23.29
C GLU A 187 -2.39 -11.00 23.27
N LEU A 188 -2.25 -12.24 23.77
CA LEU A 188 -3.34 -13.19 23.85
C LEU A 188 -4.45 -12.67 24.78
N GLN A 189 -4.09 -12.14 25.94
CA GLN A 189 -5.03 -11.55 26.89
C GLN A 189 -5.83 -10.38 26.28
N LEU A 190 -5.19 -9.57 25.42
CA LEU A 190 -5.87 -8.48 24.70
C LEU A 190 -6.93 -9.03 23.74
N ILE A 191 -6.60 -10.08 22.97
CA ILE A 191 -7.53 -10.72 22.04
C ILE A 191 -8.69 -11.40 22.77
N GLU A 192 -8.41 -12.11 23.88
CA GLU A 192 -9.43 -12.72 24.73
C GLU A 192 -10.39 -11.67 25.30
N ARG A 193 -9.86 -10.57 25.86
CA ARG A 193 -10.67 -9.49 26.40
C ARG A 193 -11.55 -8.86 25.33
N LEU A 194 -11.01 -8.65 24.12
CA LEU A 194 -11.80 -8.12 23.00
C LEU A 194 -12.94 -9.06 22.61
N ALA A 195 -12.67 -10.37 22.57
CA ALA A 195 -13.68 -11.38 22.26
C ALA A 195 -14.77 -11.45 23.32
N GLN A 196 -14.41 -11.50 24.61
CA GLN A 196 -15.36 -11.51 25.72
C GLN A 196 -16.24 -10.25 25.71
N LEU A 197 -15.64 -9.06 25.51
CA LEU A 197 -16.40 -7.82 25.42
C LEU A 197 -17.42 -7.84 24.27
N ARG A 198 -17.06 -8.43 23.12
CA ARG A 198 -18.03 -8.62 22.03
C ARG A 198 -19.11 -9.62 22.44
N ASP A 199 -18.73 -10.75 23.03
CA ASP A 199 -19.66 -11.79 23.50
C ASP A 199 -20.76 -11.21 24.40
N ASP A 200 -20.37 -10.38 25.37
CA ASP A 200 -21.29 -9.69 26.28
C ASP A 200 -22.19 -8.67 25.56
N GLU A 201 -21.68 -7.97 24.55
CA GLU A 201 -22.45 -7.00 23.76
C GLU A 201 -23.55 -7.68 22.93
N GLU A 202 -23.24 -8.77 22.23
CA GLU A 202 -24.23 -9.51 21.44
C GLU A 202 -25.23 -10.26 22.32
N LEU A 203 -24.84 -10.68 23.53
CA LEU A 203 -25.77 -11.29 24.48
C LEU A 203 -26.84 -10.29 24.94
N LYS A 204 -26.47 -9.00 25.08
CA LYS A 204 -27.41 -7.93 25.42
C LYS A 204 -28.28 -7.51 24.24
N SER A 205 -27.67 -7.28 23.08
CA SER A 205 -28.37 -6.87 21.86
C SER A 205 -27.63 -7.41 20.64
N PRO A 206 -28.18 -8.42 19.95
CA PRO A 206 -27.57 -8.95 18.74
C PRO A 206 -27.48 -7.86 17.66
N TYR A 207 -26.27 -7.61 17.15
CA TYR A 207 -25.99 -6.53 16.22
C TYR A 207 -25.10 -6.99 15.04
N SER A 208 -23.97 -7.65 15.33
CA SER A 208 -23.01 -8.08 14.31
C SER A 208 -22.18 -9.30 14.70
N GLU A 209 -22.05 -10.24 13.75
CA GLU A 209 -21.23 -11.45 13.87
C GLU A 209 -19.71 -11.21 13.81
N PHE A 210 -19.28 -10.00 13.43
CA PHE A 210 -17.86 -9.65 13.28
C PHE A 210 -17.17 -9.38 14.62
N LEU A 211 -15.91 -9.81 14.72
CA LEU A 211 -15.07 -9.56 15.89
C LEU A 211 -14.77 -8.06 16.04
N PHE A 212 -14.42 -7.39 14.94
CA PHE A 212 -14.15 -5.96 14.92
C PHE A 212 -15.40 -5.17 14.58
N CYS A 213 -16.28 -5.02 15.57
CA CYS A 213 -17.48 -4.19 15.49
C CYS A 213 -17.61 -3.33 16.74
N ILE A 214 -18.01 -2.07 16.56
CA ILE A 214 -18.34 -1.14 17.65
C ILE A 214 -19.81 -0.75 17.43
N PRO A 215 -20.77 -1.34 18.17
CA PRO A 215 -22.20 -1.07 17.96
C PRO A 215 -22.57 0.42 18.03
N GLN A 216 -21.85 1.21 18.83
CA GLN A 216 -22.05 2.65 18.98
C GLN A 216 -21.85 3.43 17.67
N PHE A 217 -21.04 2.90 16.74
CA PHE A 217 -20.82 3.52 15.43
C PHE A 217 -21.84 3.10 14.37
N GLN A 218 -22.80 2.23 14.73
CA GLN A 218 -23.86 1.77 13.84
C GLN A 218 -23.35 1.19 12.51
N THR A 219 -22.15 0.59 12.53
CA THR A 219 -21.53 -0.08 11.38
C THR A 219 -21.38 -1.57 11.64
N ARG A 220 -21.61 -2.40 10.61
CA ARG A 220 -21.48 -3.87 10.70
C ARG A 220 -20.07 -4.35 11.11
N TRP A 221 -19.03 -3.61 10.78
CA TRP A 221 -17.66 -3.76 11.27
C TRP A 221 -16.96 -2.39 11.25
N VAL A 222 -15.81 -2.26 11.91
CA VAL A 222 -15.07 -0.99 11.99
C VAL A 222 -14.63 -0.49 10.61
N SER A 223 -14.80 0.81 10.35
CA SER A 223 -14.42 1.41 9.06
C SER A 223 -12.91 1.31 8.80
N GLU A 224 -12.56 0.77 7.64
CA GLU A 224 -11.18 0.69 7.16
C GLU A 224 -10.55 2.07 7.00
N SER A 225 -11.32 3.06 6.53
CA SER A 225 -10.86 4.44 6.31
C SER A 225 -10.47 5.15 7.61
N THR A 226 -10.92 4.65 8.76
CA THR A 226 -10.56 5.18 10.07
C THR A 226 -9.41 4.39 10.67
N LEU A 227 -9.42 3.07 10.52
CA LEU A 227 -8.48 2.16 11.16
C LEU A 227 -7.12 2.14 10.47
N MET A 228 -7.08 2.05 9.13
CA MET A 228 -5.84 1.89 8.38
C MET A 228 -4.92 3.11 8.44
N PRO A 229 -5.41 4.36 8.26
CA PRO A 229 -4.55 5.54 8.42
C PRO A 229 -3.93 5.61 9.80
N ALA A 230 -4.70 5.35 10.87
CA ALA A 230 -4.17 5.37 12.23
C ALA A 230 -3.04 4.36 12.45
N ILE A 231 -3.15 3.14 11.90
CA ILE A 231 -2.10 2.13 11.97
C ILE A 231 -0.89 2.54 11.12
N HIS A 232 -1.11 3.05 9.91
CA HIS A 232 -0.02 3.51 9.03
C HIS A 232 0.74 4.67 9.65
N ASP A 233 0.05 5.65 10.23
CA ASP A 233 0.67 6.80 10.87
C ASP A 233 1.46 6.39 12.11
N ALA A 234 0.94 5.43 12.91
CA ALA A 234 1.68 4.86 14.04
C ALA A 234 2.95 4.14 13.58
N LEU A 235 2.86 3.33 12.52
CA LEU A 235 4.01 2.66 11.92
C LEU A 235 5.05 3.65 11.42
N ARG A 236 4.63 4.69 10.69
CA ARG A 236 5.50 5.73 10.13
C ARG A 236 6.16 6.56 11.22
N ARG A 237 5.42 6.94 12.28
CA ARG A 237 5.97 7.66 13.43
C ARG A 237 7.09 6.88 14.12
N VAL A 238 6.87 5.60 14.39
CA VAL A 238 7.84 4.77 15.13
C VAL A 238 9.04 4.39 14.26
N THR A 239 8.81 4.07 12.98
CA THR A 239 9.89 3.62 12.08
C THR A 239 10.65 4.78 11.44
N GLY A 240 10.08 5.99 11.41
CA GLY A 240 10.62 7.13 10.66
C GLY A 240 10.52 6.95 9.14
N CYS A 241 9.87 5.89 8.65
CA CYS A 241 9.75 5.58 7.24
C CYS A 241 8.35 5.92 6.73
N SER A 242 8.26 6.81 5.75
CA SER A 242 7.00 7.29 5.16
C SER A 242 6.20 6.23 4.40
N ASP A 243 6.89 5.22 3.88
CA ASP A 243 6.31 4.22 2.99
C ASP A 243 5.78 2.99 3.74
N MET A 244 5.99 2.96 5.06
CA MET A 244 5.53 1.89 5.92
C MET A 244 3.99 1.81 5.92
N HIS A 245 3.45 0.62 5.64
CA HIS A 245 2.02 0.35 5.60
C HIS A 245 1.70 -1.08 6.06
N TYR A 246 0.42 -1.39 6.22
CA TYR A 246 -0.02 -2.65 6.85
C TYR A 246 0.55 -3.93 6.21
N HIS A 247 0.79 -3.94 4.89
CA HIS A 247 1.31 -5.14 4.21
C HIS A 247 2.73 -5.51 4.67
N HIS A 248 3.56 -4.54 5.04
CA HIS A 248 4.91 -4.78 5.56
C HIS A 248 4.90 -5.59 6.86
N LEU A 249 3.81 -5.55 7.63
CA LEU A 249 3.65 -6.43 8.79
C LEU A 249 3.64 -7.91 8.40
N ARG A 250 3.06 -8.24 7.23
CA ARG A 250 3.06 -9.61 6.71
C ARG A 250 4.45 -10.04 6.23
N HIS A 251 5.22 -9.15 5.59
CA HIS A 251 6.63 -9.42 5.27
C HIS A 251 7.45 -9.61 6.54
N SER A 252 7.19 -8.79 7.57
CA SER A 252 7.83 -8.91 8.88
C SER A 252 7.50 -10.25 9.54
N ALA A 253 6.22 -10.63 9.58
CA ALA A 253 5.77 -11.91 10.11
C ALA A 253 6.48 -13.10 9.44
N ALA A 254 6.50 -13.10 8.11
CA ALA A 254 7.14 -14.15 7.31
C ALA A 254 8.64 -14.24 7.58
N THR A 255 9.31 -13.09 7.56
CA THR A 255 10.75 -12.97 7.73
C THR A 255 11.18 -13.41 9.12
N TRP A 256 10.56 -12.87 10.17
CA TRP A 256 10.93 -13.18 11.54
C TRP A 256 10.56 -14.61 11.95
N LEU A 257 9.41 -15.12 11.52
CA LEU A 257 9.04 -16.52 11.78
C LEU A 257 10.03 -17.48 11.12
N THR A 258 10.39 -17.25 9.86
CA THR A 258 11.39 -18.07 9.15
C THR A 258 12.74 -17.99 9.86
N PHE A 259 13.19 -16.77 10.19
CA PHE A 259 14.48 -16.56 10.85
C PHE A 259 14.54 -17.27 12.20
N LYS A 260 13.52 -17.11 13.05
CA LYS A 260 13.43 -17.73 14.37
C LYS A 260 13.44 -19.27 14.29
N LEU A 261 12.62 -19.84 13.41
CA LEU A 261 12.58 -21.28 13.18
C LEU A 261 13.90 -21.83 12.64
N ALA A 262 14.51 -21.14 11.66
CA ALA A 262 15.77 -21.56 11.06
C ALA A 262 16.94 -21.44 12.04
N ALA A 263 17.07 -20.30 12.75
CA ALA A 263 18.11 -20.09 13.75
C ALA A 263 18.03 -21.15 14.86
N SER A 264 16.81 -21.47 15.31
CA SER A 264 16.61 -22.54 16.29
C SER A 264 16.97 -23.93 15.74
N ALA A 265 16.57 -24.24 14.49
CA ALA A 265 16.86 -25.53 13.88
C ALA A 265 18.36 -25.73 13.60
N PHE A 266 19.10 -24.65 13.34
CA PHE A 266 20.54 -24.67 13.16
C PHE A 266 21.33 -24.56 14.47
N GLY A 267 20.66 -24.32 15.60
CA GLY A 267 21.32 -24.12 16.90
C GLY A 267 22.11 -22.80 17.00
N VAL A 268 21.78 -21.79 16.18
CA VAL A 268 22.50 -20.50 16.12
C VAL A 268 21.70 -19.31 16.70
N SER A 269 20.74 -19.60 17.59
CA SER A 269 19.85 -18.57 18.14
C SER A 269 20.57 -17.55 19.02
N GLN A 270 21.65 -17.94 19.71
CA GLN A 270 22.41 -17.01 20.56
C GLN A 270 23.27 -16.06 19.71
N GLU A 271 23.79 -16.57 18.61
CA GLU A 271 24.65 -15.90 17.64
C GLU A 271 23.88 -14.80 16.89
N ALA A 272 22.55 -14.89 16.83
CA ALA A 272 21.70 -13.79 16.38
C ALA A 272 21.95 -12.48 17.16
N GLY A 273 22.52 -12.55 18.37
CA GLY A 273 22.97 -11.40 19.16
C GLY A 273 24.01 -10.52 18.44
N LEU A 274 24.74 -11.07 17.46
CA LEU A 274 25.68 -10.28 16.65
C LEU A 274 24.97 -9.35 15.66
N LEU A 275 23.79 -9.76 15.20
CA LEU A 275 22.96 -8.95 14.29
C LEU A 275 22.04 -8.03 15.08
N PHE A 276 21.43 -8.54 16.17
CA PHE A 276 20.33 -7.88 16.84
C PHE A 276 20.58 -7.58 18.33
N GLY A 277 21.83 -7.66 18.81
CA GLY A 277 22.16 -7.46 20.23
C GLY A 277 21.80 -6.07 20.78
N LYS A 278 21.63 -5.05 19.92
CA LYS A 278 21.14 -3.71 20.30
C LYS A 278 19.61 -3.63 20.44
N HIS A 279 18.90 -4.72 20.12
CA HIS A 279 17.44 -4.82 20.10
C HIS A 279 17.00 -5.85 21.14
N PRO A 280 16.88 -5.46 22.43
CA PRO A 280 16.70 -6.40 23.52
C PRO A 280 15.37 -7.15 23.43
N GLN A 281 14.28 -6.51 22.95
CA GLN A 281 13.00 -7.19 22.83
C GLN A 281 13.02 -8.20 21.68
N THR A 282 13.67 -7.83 20.56
CA THR A 282 13.89 -8.74 19.43
C THR A 282 14.71 -9.95 19.86
N MET A 283 15.79 -9.77 20.61
CA MET A 283 16.59 -10.89 21.12
C MET A 283 15.81 -11.76 22.10
N LYS A 284 15.08 -11.17 23.04
CA LYS A 284 14.22 -11.93 23.97
C LYS A 284 13.24 -12.80 23.19
N TRP A 285 12.58 -12.23 22.17
CA TRP A 285 11.63 -12.97 21.35
C TRP A 285 12.30 -14.07 20.51
N LEU A 286 13.48 -13.81 19.93
CA LEU A 286 14.21 -14.81 19.14
C LEU A 286 14.67 -16.01 19.96
N LEU A 287 15.04 -15.78 21.22
CA LEU A 287 15.51 -16.84 22.13
C LEU A 287 14.35 -17.71 22.69
N ASP A 288 13.12 -17.18 22.75
CA ASP A 288 11.93 -17.94 23.15
C ASP A 288 11.50 -18.95 22.06
N THR A 289 12.16 -20.10 22.00
CA THR A 289 11.93 -21.10 20.94
C THR A 289 11.17 -22.33 21.42
N GLU A 290 11.09 -22.58 22.74
CA GLU A 290 10.63 -23.85 23.30
C GLU A 290 9.20 -24.20 22.87
N ARG A 291 8.27 -23.26 23.08
CA ARG A 291 6.84 -23.42 22.72
C ARG A 291 6.65 -23.63 21.22
N LEU A 292 7.42 -22.91 20.41
CA LEU A 292 7.33 -22.94 18.96
C LEU A 292 7.92 -24.24 18.40
N ASN A 293 9.04 -24.71 18.95
CA ASN A 293 9.68 -25.97 18.58
C ASN A 293 8.81 -27.17 18.94
N ARG A 294 8.21 -27.16 20.14
CA ARG A 294 7.26 -28.20 20.58
C ARG A 294 6.05 -28.30 19.64
N ALA A 295 5.53 -27.17 19.21
CA ALA A 295 4.35 -27.09 18.34
C ALA A 295 4.63 -27.42 16.87
N PHE A 296 5.78 -26.99 16.31
CA PHE A 296 6.01 -27.04 14.86
C PHE A 296 7.14 -27.97 14.41
N LEU A 297 8.18 -28.19 15.22
CA LEU A 297 9.33 -29.01 14.81
C LEU A 297 9.24 -30.45 15.33
N HIS A 298 8.54 -30.68 16.45
CA HIS A 298 8.28 -31.97 17.13
C HIS A 298 9.52 -32.81 17.51
N SER A 299 10.67 -32.66 16.81
CA SER A 299 11.98 -33.24 17.14
C SER A 299 13.10 -32.32 16.61
N PRO A 300 14.22 -32.12 17.36
CA PRO A 300 15.37 -31.32 16.93
C PRO A 300 16.12 -31.89 15.71
N GLU A 301 15.98 -33.19 15.45
CA GLU A 301 16.75 -33.91 14.41
C GLU A 301 16.05 -33.94 13.04
N ALA A 302 14.89 -33.27 12.91
CA ALA A 302 14.08 -33.31 11.69
C ALA A 302 14.59 -32.36 10.58
N PRO A 303 14.38 -32.69 9.29
CA PRO A 303 14.96 -31.94 8.17
C PRO A 303 14.48 -30.47 8.08
N THR A 304 15.44 -29.57 7.86
CA THR A 304 15.32 -28.09 7.79
C THR A 304 14.36 -27.56 6.72
N ARG A 305 14.05 -28.36 5.68
CA ARG A 305 13.06 -28.00 4.66
C ARG A 305 11.70 -27.67 5.26
N ARG A 306 11.35 -28.24 6.44
CA ARG A 306 10.08 -27.96 7.15
C ARG A 306 9.89 -26.48 7.48
N VAL A 307 10.95 -25.71 7.76
CA VAL A 307 10.84 -24.30 8.21
C VAL A 307 10.05 -23.44 7.22
N VAL A 308 10.39 -23.52 5.93
CA VAL A 308 9.72 -22.70 4.90
C VAL A 308 8.30 -23.22 4.64
N HIS A 309 8.07 -24.53 4.74
CA HIS A 309 6.73 -25.11 4.65
C HIS A 309 5.82 -24.68 5.81
N ILE A 310 6.35 -24.65 7.04
CA ILE A 310 5.63 -24.15 8.23
C ILE A 310 5.28 -22.67 8.03
N THR A 311 6.25 -21.85 7.63
CA THR A 311 6.03 -20.43 7.36
C THR A 311 4.96 -20.24 6.26
N SER A 312 5.05 -21.01 5.18
CA SER A 312 4.06 -21.01 4.10
C SER A 312 2.66 -21.38 4.60
N ALA A 313 2.55 -22.37 5.48
CA ALA A 313 1.28 -22.81 6.04
C ALA A 313 0.66 -21.75 6.98
N VAL A 314 1.48 -21.13 7.85
CA VAL A 314 1.04 -20.04 8.74
C VAL A 314 0.56 -18.83 7.94
N LEU A 315 1.23 -18.49 6.84
CA LEU A 315 0.82 -17.38 5.97
C LEU A 315 -0.36 -17.74 5.05
N GLY A 316 -0.64 -19.02 4.82
CA GLY A 316 -1.65 -19.49 3.87
C GLY A 316 -1.25 -19.26 2.41
N HIS A 317 0.03 -19.45 2.09
CA HIS A 317 0.57 -19.41 0.73
C HIS A 317 0.39 -20.75 0.02
N ALA A 318 0.20 -20.71 -1.29
CA ALA A 318 0.06 -21.89 -2.12
C ALA A 318 1.33 -22.77 -2.12
N SER A 319 2.50 -22.14 -2.06
CA SER A 319 3.79 -22.84 -2.04
C SER A 319 4.84 -22.14 -1.19
N PRO A 320 5.84 -22.88 -0.67
CA PRO A 320 7.04 -22.32 -0.03
C PRO A 320 7.82 -21.36 -0.95
N LYS A 321 7.77 -21.59 -2.26
CA LYS A 321 8.42 -20.73 -3.26
C LYS A 321 7.88 -19.30 -3.19
N THR A 322 6.56 -19.14 -3.11
CA THR A 322 5.91 -17.82 -2.97
C THR A 322 6.37 -17.10 -1.69
N SER A 323 6.49 -17.84 -0.58
CA SER A 323 7.01 -17.29 0.68
C SER A 323 8.45 -16.77 0.52
N LEU A 324 9.34 -17.58 -0.04
CA LEU A 324 10.75 -17.23 -0.21
C LEU A 324 10.98 -16.10 -1.21
N LEU A 325 10.21 -16.08 -2.31
CA LEU A 325 10.43 -15.11 -3.38
C LEU A 325 9.95 -13.70 -3.02
N HIS A 326 8.87 -13.60 -2.22
CA HIS A 326 8.19 -12.32 -2.01
C HIS A 326 8.15 -11.85 -0.56
N TYR A 327 8.19 -12.75 0.43
CA TYR A 327 7.90 -12.39 1.82
C TYR A 327 9.05 -12.57 2.79
N VAL A 328 9.96 -13.52 2.53
CA VAL A 328 11.07 -13.85 3.41
C VAL A 328 12.33 -13.12 2.97
N HIS A 329 12.78 -12.17 3.78
CA HIS A 329 13.97 -11.36 3.47
C HIS A 329 15.17 -11.62 4.39
N CYS A 330 15.09 -12.61 5.28
CA CYS A 330 16.14 -12.92 6.26
C CYS A 330 17.21 -13.90 5.73
N MET A 331 17.12 -14.37 4.49
CA MET A 331 18.07 -15.35 3.95
C MET A 331 19.54 -14.87 3.99
N PRO A 332 19.85 -13.58 3.72
CA PRO A 332 21.21 -13.07 3.89
C PRO A 332 21.69 -13.11 5.35
N TRP A 333 20.82 -12.84 6.32
CA TRP A 333 21.15 -12.88 7.75
C TRP A 333 21.47 -14.30 8.21
N LEU A 334 20.63 -15.27 7.83
CA LEU A 334 20.89 -16.68 8.11
C LEU A 334 22.18 -17.15 7.44
N SER A 335 22.42 -16.74 6.19
CA SER A 335 23.65 -17.09 5.49
C SER A 335 24.88 -16.54 6.21
N ALA A 336 24.84 -15.28 6.65
CA ALA A 336 25.94 -14.69 7.42
C ALA A 336 26.20 -15.44 8.74
N LEU A 337 25.14 -15.83 9.47
CA LEU A 337 25.23 -16.63 10.70
C LEU A 337 25.71 -18.07 10.46
N CYS A 338 25.43 -18.66 9.31
CA CYS A 338 25.99 -19.98 8.98
C CYS A 338 27.45 -19.87 8.52
N TRP A 339 27.80 -18.82 7.76
CA TRP A 339 29.13 -18.64 7.17
C TRP A 339 30.24 -18.40 8.19
N GLN A 340 30.01 -17.60 9.22
CA GLN A 340 31.06 -17.26 10.19
C GLN A 340 31.27 -18.38 11.24
N TRP A 341 30.41 -19.40 11.30
CA TRP A 341 30.47 -20.46 12.33
C TRP A 341 30.62 -21.88 11.79
N ASN A 342 30.47 -22.11 10.48
CA ASN A 342 30.73 -23.41 9.87
C ASN A 342 31.58 -23.28 8.59
N PRO A 343 32.90 -23.07 8.71
CA PRO A 343 33.80 -22.83 7.57
C PRO A 343 33.85 -23.99 6.56
N GLY A 344 33.49 -25.21 6.98
CA GLY A 344 33.39 -26.38 6.09
C GLY A 344 32.20 -26.33 5.14
N PHE A 345 31.23 -25.44 5.38
CA PHE A 345 30.04 -25.22 4.55
C PHE A 345 30.20 -23.94 3.71
N LEU A 346 31.40 -23.66 3.20
CA LEU A 346 31.64 -22.58 2.24
C LEU A 346 31.06 -22.99 0.87
N PRO A 347 29.99 -22.35 0.35
CA PRO A 347 29.74 -22.42 -1.08
C PRO A 347 30.94 -21.74 -1.76
N PRO A 348 31.60 -22.38 -2.72
CA PRO A 348 32.80 -21.82 -3.33
C PRO A 348 32.51 -20.42 -3.91
N GLY A 349 33.44 -19.47 -3.78
CA GLY A 349 33.18 -18.04 -4.01
C GLY A 349 32.55 -17.69 -5.36
N HIS A 350 32.71 -18.53 -6.38
CA HIS A 350 32.02 -18.41 -7.66
C HIS A 350 30.50 -18.60 -7.57
N VAL A 351 30.01 -19.42 -6.65
CA VAL A 351 28.58 -19.60 -6.35
C VAL A 351 28.02 -18.33 -5.76
N ILE A 352 28.74 -17.71 -4.82
CA ILE A 352 28.33 -16.45 -4.18
C ILE A 352 28.35 -15.30 -5.20
N ALA A 353 29.42 -15.18 -6.00
CA ALA A 353 29.51 -14.17 -7.06
C ALA A 353 28.38 -14.32 -8.09
N LYS A 354 28.02 -15.56 -8.43
CA LYS A 354 26.92 -15.87 -9.35
C LYS A 354 25.54 -15.57 -8.76
N ILE A 355 25.34 -15.81 -7.46
CA ILE A 355 24.10 -15.44 -6.75
C ILE A 355 23.97 -13.91 -6.65
N ALA A 356 25.07 -13.21 -6.36
CA ALA A 356 25.11 -11.76 -6.20
C ALA A 356 25.21 -10.99 -7.53
N GLN A 357 25.31 -11.68 -8.67
CA GLN A 357 25.53 -11.12 -10.00
C GLN A 357 26.72 -10.14 -10.10
N VAL A 358 27.77 -10.41 -9.34
CA VAL A 358 29.02 -9.66 -9.44
C VAL A 358 30.03 -10.46 -10.23
N SER A 359 30.84 -9.78 -11.05
CA SER A 359 32.03 -10.38 -11.62
C SER A 359 32.92 -10.89 -10.49
N LEU A 360 33.41 -12.13 -10.64
CA LEU A 360 34.43 -12.66 -9.75
C LEU A 360 35.56 -11.62 -9.66
N PRO A 361 35.97 -11.20 -8.45
CA PRO A 361 37.16 -10.37 -8.33
C PRO A 361 38.32 -11.13 -8.96
N ASN A 362 39.02 -10.52 -9.90
CA ASN A 362 40.29 -11.07 -10.39
C ASN A 362 41.18 -11.28 -9.17
N LYS A 363 41.57 -12.53 -8.89
CA LYS A 363 42.55 -12.83 -7.84
C LYS A 363 43.82 -12.04 -8.18
N PRO A 364 44.25 -11.06 -7.37
CA PRO A 364 45.59 -10.53 -7.49
C PRO A 364 46.55 -11.56 -6.90
N ASP A 365 47.73 -11.67 -7.50
CA ASP A 365 48.85 -12.46 -6.97
C ASP A 365 49.37 -11.80 -5.68
N ASP A 366 48.70 -12.07 -4.56
CA ASP A 366 49.16 -11.61 -3.24
C ASP A 366 50.30 -12.51 -2.75
N PRO A 367 51.46 -11.96 -2.31
CA PRO A 367 52.56 -12.76 -1.79
C PRO A 367 52.15 -13.58 -0.55
N PRO A 368 52.76 -14.77 -0.36
CA PRO A 368 52.40 -15.66 0.73
C PRO A 368 52.77 -15.05 2.09
N ALA A 369 51.82 -15.02 3.02
CA ALA A 369 52.03 -14.73 4.43
C ALA A 369 51.56 -15.96 5.25
N PRO A 370 52.33 -16.42 6.25
CA PRO A 370 52.00 -17.64 6.98
C PRO A 370 50.70 -17.50 7.79
N GLY A 371 49.80 -18.49 7.69
CA GLY A 371 48.73 -18.72 8.67
C GLY A 371 47.29 -18.31 8.28
N LEU A 372 47.06 -17.64 7.14
CA LEU A 372 45.70 -17.27 6.71
C LEU A 372 45.44 -17.60 5.23
N PRO A 373 44.34 -18.31 4.90
CA PRO A 373 43.91 -18.55 3.51
C PRO A 373 43.79 -17.24 2.73
N ALA A 374 44.22 -17.24 1.46
CA ALA A 374 44.23 -16.07 0.58
C ALA A 374 42.85 -15.38 0.48
N ASP A 375 41.78 -16.17 0.52
CA ASP A 375 40.40 -15.67 0.39
C ASP A 375 39.98 -14.81 1.60
N ILE A 376 40.48 -15.09 2.81
CA ILE A 376 40.18 -14.33 4.03
C ILE A 376 40.90 -12.97 4.02
N ARG A 377 42.15 -12.93 3.51
CA ARG A 377 42.93 -11.69 3.37
C ARG A 377 42.28 -10.71 2.39
N HIS A 378 41.71 -11.23 1.31
CA HIS A 378 41.01 -10.43 0.30
C HIS A 378 39.78 -9.73 0.88
N MET A 379 38.97 -10.43 1.68
CA MET A 379 37.75 -9.89 2.30
C MET A 379 38.06 -8.77 3.31
N GLN A 380 39.10 -8.90 4.13
CA GLN A 380 39.49 -7.86 5.09
C GLN A 380 39.92 -6.54 4.42
N ARG A 381 40.56 -6.63 3.24
CA ARG A 381 41.01 -5.47 2.46
C ARG A 381 39.83 -4.68 1.87
N ILE A 382 38.77 -5.36 1.43
CA ILE A 382 37.53 -4.74 0.95
C ILE A 382 36.83 -3.99 2.09
N ILE A 383 36.73 -4.62 3.28
CA ILE A 383 36.08 -4.02 4.45
C ILE A 383 36.81 -2.76 4.92
N GLY A 384 38.15 -2.73 4.86
CA GLY A 384 38.96 -1.56 5.24
C GLY A 384 38.71 -0.31 4.39
N ARG A 385 38.38 -0.47 3.10
CA ARG A 385 38.16 0.66 2.16
C ARG A 385 36.85 1.43 2.41
N ILE A 386 35.89 0.82 3.10
CA ILE A 386 34.56 1.41 3.35
C ILE A 386 34.64 2.59 4.35
N LYS A 387 35.63 2.61 5.25
CA LYS A 387 35.79 3.68 6.26
C LYS A 387 36.20 5.05 5.67
N VAL A 388 36.90 5.04 4.54
CA VAL A 388 37.47 6.25 3.91
C VAL A 388 36.40 7.13 3.26
N TYR A 389 35.32 6.54 2.76
CA TYR A 389 34.24 7.26 2.06
C TYR A 389 33.31 8.09 2.96
N ARG A 390 33.32 7.87 4.29
CA ARG A 390 32.36 8.52 5.21
C ARG A 390 32.77 9.92 5.69
N HIS A 391 34.01 10.35 5.48
CA HIS A 391 34.58 11.53 6.14
C HIS A 391 34.77 12.76 5.24
N SER A 392 34.42 12.72 3.95
CA SER A 392 34.81 13.77 2.98
C SER A 392 33.76 14.84 2.64
N ASN A 393 32.53 14.81 3.20
CA ASN A 393 31.44 15.70 2.75
C ASN A 393 30.78 16.53 3.86
N GLN A 394 31.51 17.44 4.50
CA GLN A 394 30.87 18.56 5.24
C GLN A 394 31.63 19.85 5.03
N VAL A 395 30.99 20.85 4.40
CA VAL A 395 31.45 22.25 4.37
C VAL A 395 30.29 23.17 4.78
N GLN A 396 30.56 24.07 5.71
CA GLN A 396 29.69 25.15 6.19
C GLN A 396 29.95 26.45 5.42
N VAL A 397 28.93 27.16 4.91
CA VAL A 397 28.98 28.64 4.71
C VAL A 397 27.58 29.29 4.81
N ARG A 398 27.60 30.55 5.28
CA ARG A 398 26.52 31.50 5.66
C ARG A 398 25.77 32.19 4.49
N CYS A 399 24.62 32.79 4.84
CA CYS A 399 23.60 33.39 3.96
C CYS A 399 23.49 34.93 4.07
N PRO A 400 23.13 35.68 3.00
CA PRO A 400 22.56 37.03 3.09
C PRO A 400 21.07 37.11 2.66
N LEU A 401 20.32 37.99 3.32
CA LEU A 401 18.87 38.23 3.20
C LEU A 401 18.53 39.40 2.26
N ILE A 402 17.56 39.26 1.35
CA ILE A 402 16.72 40.39 0.85
C ILE A 402 15.28 39.91 0.53
N SER A 403 14.31 40.77 0.85
CA SER A 403 12.85 40.63 0.88
C SER A 403 12.11 40.91 -0.46
N PRO A 404 10.82 40.54 -0.57
CA PRO A 404 10.08 40.47 -1.85
C PRO A 404 9.23 41.72 -2.16
N GLN A 405 8.83 41.89 -3.44
CA GLN A 405 7.80 42.85 -3.87
C GLN A 405 6.70 42.22 -4.75
N LYS A 406 5.53 42.88 -4.73
CA LYS A 406 4.20 42.50 -5.24
C LYS A 406 3.95 42.82 -6.74
N GLY A 407 3.26 41.90 -7.42
CA GLY A 407 1.94 42.06 -8.09
C GLY A 407 1.80 42.79 -9.44
N ASP A 408 1.38 42.07 -10.50
CA ASP A 408 0.47 42.58 -11.55
C ASP A 408 -0.23 41.42 -12.32
N GLY A 409 -1.30 41.70 -13.06
CA GLY A 409 -2.14 40.71 -13.79
C GLY A 409 -1.34 39.68 -14.63
N GLY A 410 -1.82 38.43 -14.66
CA GLY A 410 -0.97 37.29 -15.07
C GLY A 410 -0.12 36.73 -13.93
N TRP A 411 -0.31 37.22 -12.70
CA TRP A 411 0.35 36.68 -11.51
C TRP A 411 0.07 35.19 -11.30
N ALA A 412 -1.15 34.71 -11.56
CA ALA A 412 -1.49 33.30 -11.34
C ALA A 412 -0.77 32.41 -12.35
N LEU A 413 -0.61 32.87 -13.60
CA LEU A 413 0.18 32.17 -14.61
C LEU A 413 1.67 32.17 -14.26
N THR A 414 2.20 33.32 -13.85
CA THR A 414 3.60 33.47 -13.40
C THR A 414 3.87 32.51 -12.24
N ARG A 415 2.97 32.46 -11.27
CA ARG A 415 3.01 31.54 -10.13
C ARG A 415 2.90 30.07 -10.54
N MET A 416 2.01 29.72 -11.46
CA MET A 416 1.93 28.36 -12.00
C MET A 416 3.24 27.95 -12.70
N ASN A 417 3.89 28.88 -13.41
CA ASN A 417 5.19 28.63 -14.04
C ASN A 417 6.29 28.44 -13.00
N GLU A 418 6.34 29.26 -11.94
CA GLU A 418 7.27 29.08 -10.81
C GLU A 418 7.10 27.71 -10.14
N ILE A 419 5.86 27.28 -9.89
CA ILE A 419 5.55 25.95 -9.35
C ILE A 419 6.00 24.86 -10.33
N SER A 420 5.69 25.00 -11.63
CA SER A 420 6.10 24.04 -12.65
C SER A 420 7.62 23.91 -12.73
N SER A 421 8.36 25.01 -12.64
CA SER A 421 9.82 25.01 -12.60
C SER A 421 10.32 24.33 -11.32
N MET A 422 9.80 24.71 -10.14
CA MET A 422 10.16 24.05 -8.87
C MET A 422 9.95 22.53 -8.93
N LEU A 423 8.79 22.07 -9.41
CA LEU A 423 8.49 20.64 -9.57
C LEU A 423 9.40 19.95 -10.59
N SER A 424 9.79 20.66 -11.66
CA SER A 424 10.73 20.13 -12.67
C SER A 424 12.14 19.97 -12.10
N TYR A 425 12.59 20.95 -11.31
CA TYR A 425 13.89 20.90 -10.64
C TYR A 425 13.92 19.83 -9.55
N GLU A 426 12.84 19.63 -8.79
CA GLU A 426 12.76 18.53 -7.82
C GLU A 426 12.70 17.16 -8.49
N ALA A 427 11.92 17.02 -9.57
CA ALA A 427 11.92 15.80 -10.36
C ALA A 427 13.32 15.49 -10.92
N TYR A 428 14.07 16.53 -11.32
CA TYR A 428 15.46 16.40 -11.75
C TYR A 428 16.40 16.01 -10.60
N ALA A 429 16.28 16.66 -9.44
CA ALA A 429 17.04 16.36 -8.22
C ALA A 429 16.87 14.89 -7.79
N GLU A 430 15.62 14.43 -7.74
CA GLU A 430 15.26 13.05 -7.39
C GLU A 430 15.79 12.05 -8.42
N SER A 431 15.82 12.41 -9.70
CA SER A 431 16.36 11.56 -10.77
C SER A 431 17.90 11.51 -10.83
N SER A 432 18.57 12.60 -10.44
CA SER A 432 20.03 12.74 -10.52
C SER A 432 20.75 12.47 -9.19
N GLY A 433 20.02 12.34 -8.08
CA GLY A 433 20.57 12.13 -6.75
C GLY A 433 21.32 13.35 -6.18
N GLN A 434 21.15 14.52 -6.79
CA GLN A 434 21.75 15.78 -6.34
C GLN A 434 20.77 16.55 -5.44
N SER A 435 21.25 17.15 -4.34
CA SER A 435 20.44 18.12 -3.59
C SER A 435 20.43 19.46 -4.33
N VAL A 436 19.27 19.89 -4.79
CA VAL A 436 19.14 21.16 -5.52
C VAL A 436 18.82 22.29 -4.55
N ASN A 437 19.53 23.41 -4.70
CA ASN A 437 19.20 24.63 -4.00
C ASN A 437 17.92 25.25 -4.62
N MET A 438 16.85 25.33 -3.81
CA MET A 438 15.56 25.93 -4.17
C MET A 438 15.40 27.39 -3.68
N ASP A 439 16.49 28.05 -3.27
CA ASP A 439 16.49 29.42 -2.74
C ASP A 439 16.06 30.49 -3.77
N TRP A 440 16.06 30.14 -5.07
CA TRP A 440 15.52 30.99 -6.15
C TRP A 440 13.99 30.93 -6.24
N VAL A 441 13.34 29.98 -5.57
CA VAL A 441 11.89 29.82 -5.57
C VAL A 441 11.30 30.64 -4.43
N GLY A 442 10.51 31.67 -4.76
CA GLY A 442 9.90 32.61 -3.80
C GLY A 442 8.80 32.05 -2.87
N PHE A 443 8.73 30.72 -2.71
CA PHE A 443 7.78 30.06 -1.79
C PHE A 443 8.45 29.74 -0.44
N THR A 444 7.66 29.78 0.64
CA THR A 444 8.14 29.36 1.96
C THR A 444 8.49 27.86 1.96
N GLU A 445 9.40 27.42 2.83
CA GLU A 445 9.75 25.99 2.93
C GLU A 445 8.53 25.11 3.22
N ALA A 446 7.62 25.60 4.06
CA ALA A 446 6.34 24.95 4.35
C ALA A 446 5.46 24.85 3.10
N ASP A 447 5.32 25.93 2.33
CA ASP A 447 4.54 25.92 1.08
C ASP A 447 5.15 24.96 0.04
N ARG A 448 6.48 24.96 -0.11
CA ARG A 448 7.18 24.06 -1.05
C ARG A 448 6.97 22.60 -0.68
N SER A 449 7.14 22.27 0.60
CA SER A 449 6.93 20.91 1.10
C SER A 449 5.51 20.43 0.85
N ALA A 450 4.53 21.29 1.13
CA ALA A 450 3.12 21.01 0.92
C ALA A 450 2.77 20.84 -0.58
N MET A 451 3.30 21.71 -1.45
CA MET A 451 3.13 21.57 -2.91
C MET A 451 3.75 20.26 -3.43
N LEU A 452 4.93 19.89 -2.96
CA LEU A 452 5.60 18.65 -3.34
C LEU A 452 4.87 17.42 -2.83
N GLU A 453 4.36 17.45 -1.60
CA GLU A 453 3.51 16.39 -1.05
C GLU A 453 2.27 16.19 -1.92
N ARG A 454 1.61 17.29 -2.32
CA ARG A 454 0.44 17.23 -3.20
C ARG A 454 0.78 16.74 -4.61
N ALA A 455 1.89 17.17 -5.19
CA ALA A 455 2.34 16.71 -6.50
C ALA A 455 2.69 15.21 -6.49
N ARG A 456 3.38 14.73 -5.45
CA ARG A 456 3.66 13.29 -5.24
C ARG A 456 2.38 12.49 -5.04
N TYR A 457 1.39 13.04 -4.32
CA TYR A 457 0.07 12.43 -4.18
C TYR A 457 -0.62 12.25 -5.55
N ILE A 458 -0.68 13.32 -6.35
CA ILE A 458 -1.25 13.30 -7.71
C ILE A 458 -0.52 12.31 -8.61
N SER A 459 0.80 12.21 -8.48
CA SER A 459 1.62 11.25 -9.23
C SER A 459 1.32 9.80 -8.84
N ARG A 460 1.24 9.51 -7.53
CA ARG A 460 0.89 8.18 -7.00
C ARG A 460 -0.51 7.71 -7.40
N LEU A 461 -1.45 8.63 -7.62
CA LEU A 461 -2.80 8.26 -8.08
C LEU A 461 -2.76 7.54 -9.44
N GLY A 462 -1.76 7.80 -10.29
CA GLY A 462 -1.65 7.19 -11.62
C GLY A 462 -2.78 7.59 -12.60
N LYS A 463 -3.65 8.51 -12.18
CA LYS A 463 -4.84 8.96 -12.93
C LYS A 463 -4.57 10.20 -13.79
N HIS A 464 -3.43 10.87 -13.62
CA HIS A 464 -3.15 12.17 -14.24
C HIS A 464 -1.94 12.11 -15.15
N ARG A 465 -1.93 12.93 -16.21
CA ARG A 465 -0.83 12.96 -17.18
C ARG A 465 0.23 13.96 -16.70
N LEU A 466 1.34 13.44 -16.18
CA LEU A 466 2.47 14.22 -15.68
C LEU A 466 3.68 14.10 -16.65
N GLN A 467 4.65 15.01 -16.53
CA GLN A 467 5.85 15.07 -17.36
C GLN A 467 7.12 15.06 -16.50
N SER A 468 8.19 14.46 -17.05
CA SER A 468 9.56 14.45 -16.52
C SER A 468 10.45 15.42 -17.31
N PRO A 469 11.47 16.01 -16.67
CA PRO A 469 12.47 16.83 -17.36
C PRO A 469 13.21 16.02 -18.44
N THR A 470 13.57 16.68 -19.54
CA THR A 470 13.94 16.12 -20.85
C THR A 470 15.26 15.32 -20.93
N THR A 471 15.90 14.96 -19.82
CA THR A 471 17.18 14.22 -19.83
C THR A 471 17.01 12.75 -19.52
N SER A 472 17.61 11.94 -20.40
CA SER A 472 17.51 10.50 -20.54
C SER A 472 18.07 9.70 -19.36
N ASP A 473 17.21 8.96 -18.65
CA ASP A 473 17.45 7.56 -18.30
C ASP A 473 16.12 6.86 -17.98
N SER A 474 15.93 5.66 -18.50
CA SER A 474 14.60 5.03 -18.64
C SER A 474 14.09 4.29 -17.40
N ASN A 475 14.83 4.27 -16.28
CA ASN A 475 14.55 3.36 -15.17
C ASN A 475 14.02 4.00 -13.88
N TYR A 476 14.08 5.33 -13.72
CA TYR A 476 13.51 6.04 -12.56
C TYR A 476 12.97 7.43 -12.98
N ARG A 477 11.78 7.46 -13.58
CA ARG A 477 11.10 8.73 -13.92
C ARG A 477 10.17 9.13 -12.78
N VAL A 478 10.53 10.17 -12.04
CA VAL A 478 9.58 10.86 -11.16
C VAL A 478 8.85 11.92 -11.97
N ASP A 479 7.63 11.62 -12.39
CA ASP A 479 6.77 12.59 -13.09
C ASP A 479 5.98 13.40 -12.06
N LEU A 480 6.38 14.66 -11.79
CA LEU A 480 5.71 15.55 -10.83
C LEU A 480 4.94 16.69 -11.50
N VAL A 481 5.27 17.04 -12.74
CA VAL A 481 4.79 18.25 -13.39
C VAL A 481 3.51 17.96 -14.20
N PRO A 482 2.37 18.62 -13.92
CA PRO A 482 1.18 18.51 -14.77
C PRO A 482 1.47 18.95 -16.21
N ARG A 483 1.06 18.15 -17.20
CA ARG A 483 1.31 18.49 -18.62
C ARG A 483 0.48 19.71 -19.05
N PRO A 484 1.10 20.76 -19.62
CA PRO A 484 0.36 21.88 -20.19
C PRO A 484 -0.44 21.45 -21.43
N PRO A 485 -1.49 22.20 -21.81
CA PRO A 485 -2.25 21.89 -23.02
C PRO A 485 -1.38 22.07 -24.27
N LYS A 486 -1.59 21.21 -25.27
CA LYS A 486 -0.83 21.24 -26.54
C LYS A 486 -1.10 22.50 -27.36
N HIS A 487 -2.36 22.96 -27.38
CA HIS A 487 -2.78 24.19 -28.05
C HIS A 487 -2.84 25.33 -27.04
N GLY A 488 -2.40 26.54 -27.41
CA GLY A 488 -2.39 27.72 -26.53
C GLY A 488 -1.37 27.71 -25.39
N GLY A 489 -0.76 26.56 -25.07
CA GLY A 489 0.22 26.42 -23.99
C GLY A 489 -0.31 26.89 -22.63
N PRO A 490 0.59 27.19 -21.66
CA PRO A 490 0.20 27.76 -20.37
C PRO A 490 -0.54 29.11 -20.52
N ALA A 491 -0.19 29.92 -21.54
CA ALA A 491 -0.82 31.22 -21.78
C ALA A 491 -2.32 31.11 -22.12
N GLY A 492 -2.75 30.02 -22.77
CA GLY A 492 -4.15 29.78 -23.11
C GLY A 492 -5.07 29.62 -21.90
N VAL A 493 -4.54 29.26 -20.72
CA VAL A 493 -5.33 29.10 -19.48
C VAL A 493 -5.26 30.32 -18.55
N ALA A 494 -4.51 31.37 -18.91
CA ALA A 494 -4.23 32.52 -18.04
C ALA A 494 -5.50 33.20 -17.48
N ALA A 495 -6.47 33.45 -18.35
CA ALA A 495 -7.73 34.08 -17.95
C ALA A 495 -8.56 33.21 -17.00
N TYR A 496 -8.46 31.87 -17.13
CA TYR A 496 -9.14 30.93 -16.23
C TYR A 496 -8.38 30.74 -14.92
N SER A 497 -7.04 30.78 -14.94
CA SER A 497 -6.22 30.72 -13.72
C SER A 497 -6.43 31.94 -12.84
N ASP A 498 -6.47 33.15 -13.39
CA ASP A 498 -6.69 34.36 -12.57
C ASP A 498 -8.05 34.32 -11.85
N ARG A 499 -9.10 33.83 -12.54
CA ARG A 499 -10.44 33.64 -11.93
C ARG A 499 -10.43 32.56 -10.85
N LEU A 500 -9.82 31.41 -11.12
CA LEU A 500 -9.74 30.30 -10.17
C LEU A 500 -9.00 30.70 -8.89
N TYR A 501 -7.86 31.37 -9.05
CA TYR A 501 -7.04 31.84 -7.94
C TYR A 501 -7.70 32.98 -7.17
N GLY A 502 -8.46 33.86 -7.86
CA GLY A 502 -9.34 34.83 -7.22
C GLY A 502 -10.40 34.16 -6.33
N LEU A 503 -11.03 33.07 -6.80
CA LEU A 503 -11.99 32.31 -6.00
C LEU A 503 -11.34 31.63 -4.79
N LEU A 504 -10.15 31.06 -4.95
CA LEU A 504 -9.39 30.40 -3.88
C LEU A 504 -8.88 31.40 -2.82
N SER A 505 -8.74 32.67 -3.20
CA SER A 505 -8.38 33.76 -2.30
C SER A 505 -9.60 34.48 -1.69
N SER A 506 -10.81 34.07 -2.06
CA SER A 506 -12.07 34.67 -1.59
C SER A 506 -12.72 33.86 -0.46
N ARG A 507 -13.84 34.36 0.06
CA ARG A 507 -14.73 33.62 0.99
C ARG A 507 -15.21 32.25 0.48
N HIS A 508 -15.09 32.00 -0.83
CA HIS A 508 -15.49 30.74 -1.45
C HIS A 508 -14.38 29.68 -1.49
N LYS A 509 -13.22 29.94 -0.87
CA LYS A 509 -12.07 29.03 -0.77
C LYS A 509 -12.45 27.59 -0.41
N ALA A 510 -13.13 27.38 0.71
CA ALA A 510 -13.48 26.03 1.17
C ALA A 510 -14.36 25.26 0.16
N LYS A 511 -15.20 25.98 -0.60
CA LYS A 511 -16.04 25.40 -1.64
C LYS A 511 -15.22 25.08 -2.90
N ALA A 512 -14.34 25.99 -3.32
CA ALA A 512 -13.46 25.77 -4.46
C ALA A 512 -12.44 24.64 -4.21
N SER A 513 -11.84 24.56 -3.02
CA SER A 513 -10.91 23.48 -2.64
C SER A 513 -11.57 22.10 -2.67
N ARG A 514 -12.81 21.97 -2.16
CA ARG A 514 -13.57 20.70 -2.27
C ARG A 514 -13.75 20.25 -3.71
N VAL A 515 -14.05 21.19 -4.61
CA VAL A 515 -14.22 20.88 -6.03
C VAL A 515 -12.91 20.47 -6.69
N LEU A 516 -11.79 21.11 -6.31
CA LEU A 516 -10.46 20.71 -6.78
C LEU A 516 -10.10 19.30 -6.32
N ASP A 517 -10.36 18.97 -5.05
CA ASP A 517 -10.11 17.64 -4.51
C ASP A 517 -11.01 16.59 -5.18
N ASP A 518 -12.32 16.87 -5.33
CA ASP A 518 -13.24 16.01 -6.08
C ASP A 518 -12.76 15.80 -7.51
N PHE A 519 -12.23 16.82 -8.19
CA PHE A 519 -11.68 16.70 -9.54
C PHE A 519 -10.44 15.79 -9.56
N VAL A 520 -9.49 15.99 -8.64
CA VAL A 520 -8.26 15.18 -8.55
C VAL A 520 -8.58 13.70 -8.31
N GLU A 521 -9.54 13.41 -7.43
CA GLU A 521 -9.92 12.05 -7.06
C GLU A 521 -10.73 11.32 -8.13
N ARG A 522 -11.67 12.03 -8.76
CA ARG A 522 -12.70 11.43 -9.62
C ARG A 522 -12.31 11.41 -11.10
N CYS A 523 -11.31 12.19 -11.54
CA CYS A 523 -10.89 12.26 -12.93
C CYS A 523 -10.09 11.02 -13.36
N TRP A 524 -10.32 10.52 -14.59
CA TRP A 524 -9.68 9.31 -15.14
C TRP A 524 -8.51 9.67 -16.08
N ALA A 525 -7.54 8.79 -16.28
CA ALA A 525 -6.36 9.07 -17.12
C ALA A 525 -6.69 9.36 -18.60
N SER A 526 -7.70 8.67 -19.13
CA SER A 526 -8.17 8.77 -20.52
C SER A 526 -9.13 9.94 -20.75
N GLU A 527 -9.89 10.39 -19.74
CA GLU A 527 -10.96 11.37 -19.91
C GLU A 527 -11.17 12.31 -18.71
N THR A 528 -11.69 13.51 -18.98
CA THR A 528 -12.03 14.52 -17.96
C THR A 528 -13.51 14.54 -17.59
N THR A 529 -14.27 13.53 -18.04
CA THR A 529 -15.68 13.40 -17.67
C THR A 529 -15.78 13.03 -16.19
N LEU A 530 -16.33 13.93 -15.36
CA LEU A 530 -16.59 13.61 -13.96
C LEU A 530 -17.95 12.92 -13.83
N ARG A 531 -17.98 11.75 -13.17
CA ARG A 531 -19.19 10.97 -12.92
C ARG A 531 -19.73 11.26 -11.52
N PHE A 532 -21.01 11.58 -11.43
CA PHE A 532 -21.73 11.88 -10.18
C PHE A 532 -22.88 10.88 -9.99
N TYR A 533 -22.90 10.19 -8.86
CA TYR A 533 -23.91 9.17 -8.54
C TYR A 533 -25.11 9.77 -7.81
N SER A 534 -26.29 9.43 -8.32
CA SER A 534 -27.57 9.83 -7.74
C SER A 534 -27.70 9.35 -6.29
N GLY A 535 -28.08 10.24 -5.36
CA GLY A 535 -28.21 9.94 -3.93
C GLY A 535 -26.92 9.97 -3.10
N LYS A 536 -25.76 10.20 -3.74
CA LYS A 536 -24.46 10.33 -3.05
C LYS A 536 -23.75 11.65 -3.36
N ASP A 537 -23.72 12.05 -4.64
CA ASP A 537 -22.86 13.14 -5.13
C ASP A 537 -23.62 14.40 -5.55
N GLU A 538 -24.85 14.57 -5.07
CA GLU A 538 -25.73 15.68 -5.49
C GLU A 538 -25.15 17.05 -5.12
N GLN A 539 -24.50 17.16 -3.96
CA GLN A 539 -23.80 18.38 -3.53
C GLN A 539 -22.54 18.63 -4.39
N SER A 540 -21.68 17.62 -4.58
CA SER A 540 -20.48 17.74 -5.41
C SER A 540 -20.80 18.14 -6.85
N ALA A 541 -21.88 17.63 -7.43
CA ALA A 541 -22.33 18.02 -8.76
C ALA A 541 -22.75 19.49 -8.84
N ARG A 542 -23.44 20.00 -7.80
CA ARG A 542 -23.81 21.43 -7.69
C ARG A 542 -22.58 22.32 -7.52
N GLU A 543 -21.64 21.92 -6.66
CA GLU A 543 -20.41 22.68 -6.40
C GLU A 543 -19.51 22.70 -7.63
N TYR A 544 -19.38 21.59 -8.37
CA TYR A 544 -18.64 21.53 -9.63
C TYR A 544 -19.27 22.43 -10.69
N THR A 545 -20.60 22.36 -10.88
CA THR A 545 -21.30 23.21 -11.86
C THR A 545 -21.21 24.70 -11.50
N TRP A 546 -21.22 25.02 -10.19
CA TRP A 546 -20.97 26.37 -9.70
C TRP A 546 -19.56 26.85 -10.06
N LEU A 547 -18.52 26.05 -9.79
CA LEU A 547 -17.14 26.42 -10.12
C LEU A 547 -16.98 26.71 -11.62
N LEU A 548 -17.55 25.86 -12.49
CA LEU A 548 -17.49 26.07 -13.94
C LEU A 548 -18.13 27.41 -14.36
N SER A 549 -19.23 27.80 -13.71
CA SER A 549 -19.90 29.09 -13.95
C SER A 549 -19.02 30.27 -13.53
N GLU A 550 -18.35 30.19 -12.37
CA GLU A 550 -17.47 31.26 -11.86
C GLU A 550 -16.18 31.39 -12.70
N LEU A 551 -15.70 30.28 -13.28
CA LEU A 551 -14.61 30.31 -14.26
C LEU A 551 -15.04 30.97 -15.59
N GLY A 552 -16.34 31.21 -15.78
CA GLY A 552 -16.92 31.80 -16.99
C GLY A 552 -16.98 30.82 -18.16
N ILE A 553 -17.12 29.52 -17.88
CA ILE A 553 -17.31 28.48 -18.88
C ILE A 553 -18.81 28.41 -19.20
N PRO A 554 -19.23 28.67 -20.45
CA PRO A 554 -20.64 28.69 -20.79
C PRO A 554 -21.21 27.27 -20.85
N LEU A 555 -22.51 27.12 -20.60
CA LEU A 555 -23.19 25.81 -20.62
C LEU A 555 -23.14 25.13 -21.98
N VAL A 556 -22.94 25.88 -23.08
CA VAL A 556 -22.77 25.30 -24.42
C VAL A 556 -21.49 24.48 -24.54
N ASP A 557 -20.49 24.77 -23.72
CA ASP A 557 -19.21 24.04 -23.68
C ASP A 557 -19.19 22.97 -22.57
N THR A 558 -20.34 22.72 -21.93
CA THR A 558 -20.52 21.70 -20.89
C THR A 558 -21.53 20.65 -21.35
N GLU A 559 -21.03 19.45 -21.64
CA GLU A 559 -21.84 18.30 -22.02
C GLU A 559 -22.26 17.51 -20.77
N PHE A 560 -23.58 17.32 -20.59
CA PHE A 560 -24.15 16.49 -19.54
C PHE A 560 -24.56 15.13 -20.12
N ILE A 561 -23.94 14.06 -19.64
CA ILE A 561 -24.07 12.71 -20.20
C ILE A 561 -24.87 11.82 -19.24
N ILE A 562 -25.84 11.08 -19.76
CA ILE A 562 -26.59 10.06 -19.03
C ILE A 562 -26.27 8.69 -19.62
N TYR A 563 -25.93 7.74 -18.73
CA TYR A 563 -25.59 6.36 -19.07
C TYR A 563 -26.73 5.37 -18.76
N ASP A 564 -27.85 5.84 -18.22
CA ASP A 564 -29.00 5.01 -17.83
C ASP A 564 -29.83 4.59 -19.05
N THR A 565 -29.80 3.30 -19.38
CA THR A 565 -30.59 2.72 -20.47
C THR A 565 -31.96 2.21 -20.05
N ARG A 566 -32.20 2.02 -18.74
CA ARG A 566 -33.45 1.43 -18.22
C ARG A 566 -34.49 2.51 -17.95
N THR A 567 -34.07 3.61 -17.30
CA THR A 567 -34.97 4.69 -16.85
C THR A 567 -34.45 6.11 -17.19
N PRO A 568 -34.01 6.38 -18.45
CA PRO A 568 -33.35 7.65 -18.81
C PRO A 568 -34.20 8.88 -18.51
N ARG A 569 -35.53 8.82 -18.73
CA ARG A 569 -36.44 9.96 -18.48
C ARG A 569 -36.49 10.36 -17.00
N GLN A 570 -36.54 9.38 -16.10
CA GLN A 570 -36.58 9.63 -14.65
C GLN A 570 -35.24 10.18 -14.16
N THR A 571 -34.13 9.59 -14.61
CA THR A 571 -32.77 10.02 -14.26
C THR A 571 -32.49 11.45 -14.75
N LYS A 572 -32.89 11.80 -15.98
CA LYS A 572 -32.81 13.17 -16.50
C LYS A 572 -33.63 14.17 -15.68
N SER A 573 -34.87 13.80 -15.32
CA SER A 573 -35.75 14.66 -14.51
C SER A 573 -35.11 14.95 -13.15
N ARG A 574 -34.60 13.92 -12.47
CA ARG A 574 -33.93 14.06 -11.17
C ARG A 574 -32.72 14.99 -11.24
N TRP A 575 -31.84 14.81 -12.22
CA TRP A 575 -30.65 15.67 -12.34
C TRP A 575 -30.98 17.12 -12.71
N ARG A 576 -32.07 17.38 -13.43
CA ARG A 576 -32.58 18.77 -13.64
C ARG A 576 -32.99 19.41 -12.32
N THR A 577 -33.68 18.67 -11.47
CA THR A 577 -34.08 19.14 -10.13
C THR A 577 -32.85 19.36 -9.24
N VAL A 578 -31.91 18.42 -9.22
CA VAL A 578 -30.68 18.53 -8.44
C VAL A 578 -29.87 19.76 -8.85
N LEU A 579 -29.68 19.99 -10.15
CA LEU A 579 -28.89 21.12 -10.65
C LEU A 579 -29.66 22.45 -10.71
N GLY A 580 -30.97 22.45 -10.45
CA GLY A 580 -31.81 23.64 -10.54
C GLY A 580 -31.97 24.19 -11.97
N LYS A 581 -31.76 23.35 -13.00
CA LYS A 581 -31.82 23.75 -14.42
C LYS A 581 -32.86 22.92 -15.19
N PRO A 582 -34.12 23.37 -15.29
CA PRO A 582 -35.21 22.59 -15.86
C PRO A 582 -35.05 22.33 -17.38
N ARG A 583 -34.37 23.22 -18.10
CA ARG A 583 -34.14 23.11 -19.56
C ARG A 583 -32.79 22.47 -19.93
N LEU A 584 -32.11 21.81 -18.98
CA LEU A 584 -30.81 21.19 -19.24
C LEU A 584 -30.93 20.07 -20.29
N LYS A 585 -30.10 20.15 -21.32
CA LYS A 585 -29.96 19.13 -22.36
C LYS A 585 -28.99 18.05 -21.88
N PHE A 586 -29.31 16.79 -22.21
CA PHE A 586 -28.47 15.63 -21.88
C PHE A 586 -28.18 14.83 -23.13
N THR A 587 -26.92 14.44 -23.31
CA THR A 587 -26.49 13.44 -24.27
C THR A 587 -26.69 12.05 -23.66
N GLU A 588 -27.29 11.12 -24.38
CA GLU A 588 -27.36 9.71 -23.97
C GLU A 588 -26.16 8.97 -24.56
N GLN A 589 -25.38 8.29 -23.72
CA GLN A 589 -24.28 7.44 -24.15
C GLN A 589 -24.48 6.03 -23.62
N VAL A 590 -24.06 5.04 -24.42
CA VAL A 590 -24.16 3.64 -24.01
C VAL A 590 -23.27 3.42 -22.78
N PRO A 591 -23.80 2.82 -21.70
CA PRO A 591 -23.00 2.56 -20.52
C PRO A 591 -21.90 1.54 -20.81
N GLU A 592 -20.74 1.74 -20.19
CA GLU A 592 -19.59 0.83 -20.25
C GLU A 592 -19.92 -0.59 -19.73
N ASN A 593 -20.84 -0.67 -18.75
CA ASN A 593 -21.34 -1.93 -18.21
C ASN A 593 -22.86 -2.01 -18.30
N ARG A 594 -23.38 -2.78 -19.27
CA ARG A 594 -24.83 -2.98 -19.48
C ARG A 594 -25.52 -3.81 -18.39
N CYS A 595 -24.74 -4.53 -17.59
CA CYS A 595 -25.26 -5.39 -16.52
C CYS A 595 -25.52 -4.63 -15.22
N ALA A 596 -24.97 -3.42 -15.06
CA ALA A 596 -25.11 -2.59 -13.86
C ALA A 596 -26.20 -1.51 -13.99
N GLU A 597 -26.74 -1.04 -12.87
CA GLU A 597 -27.63 0.13 -12.85
C GLU A 597 -26.82 1.44 -12.98
N ASN A 598 -26.87 2.07 -14.16
CA ASN A 598 -26.05 3.25 -14.49
C ASN A 598 -26.79 4.58 -14.23
N ARG A 599 -27.32 4.76 -13.01
CA ARG A 599 -28.09 5.97 -12.63
C ARG A 599 -27.21 7.23 -12.36
N HIS A 600 -25.97 7.24 -12.84
CA HIS A 600 -25.02 8.35 -12.65
C HIS A 600 -25.01 9.30 -13.85
N MET A 601 -24.59 10.55 -13.60
CA MET A 601 -24.46 11.60 -14.62
C MET A 601 -22.99 11.92 -14.83
N GLY A 602 -22.57 11.98 -16.10
CA GLY A 602 -21.27 12.52 -16.50
C GLY A 602 -21.36 14.02 -16.76
N ILE A 603 -20.36 14.80 -16.34
CA ILE A 603 -20.16 16.19 -16.77
C ILE A 603 -18.82 16.26 -17.50
N ARG A 604 -18.87 16.58 -18.79
CA ARG A 604 -17.69 16.76 -19.65
C ARG A 604 -17.61 18.23 -20.07
N VAL A 605 -16.42 18.81 -19.97
CA VAL A 605 -16.21 20.24 -20.21
C VAL A 605 -15.15 20.43 -21.29
N GLN A 606 -15.40 21.39 -22.18
CA GLN A 606 -14.45 21.87 -23.17
C GLN A 606 -14.06 23.33 -22.81
N LEU A 607 -12.76 23.62 -22.77
CA LEU A 607 -12.26 24.98 -22.56
C LEU A 607 -11.92 25.61 -23.90
N ARG A 608 -12.37 26.85 -24.13
CA ARG A 608 -11.99 27.66 -25.30
C ARG A 608 -10.69 28.40 -24.98
N LEU A 609 -9.64 28.17 -25.76
CA LEU A 609 -8.36 28.85 -25.59
C LEU A 609 -8.27 30.00 -26.62
N PRO A 610 -7.78 31.18 -26.25
CA PRO A 610 -7.56 32.28 -27.20
C PRO A 610 -6.40 31.92 -28.13
N GLY A 611 -6.68 31.72 -29.42
CA GLY A 611 -5.73 31.43 -30.48
C GLY A 611 -6.31 31.79 -31.85
N VAL A 612 -5.46 32.33 -32.72
CA VAL A 612 -5.72 33.04 -33.99
C VAL A 612 -6.55 32.20 -34.98
N GLU A 613 -7.57 32.85 -35.58
CA GLU A 613 -8.40 32.48 -36.75
C GLU A 613 -8.78 30.99 -36.94
N LEU A 614 -10.05 30.69 -36.66
CA LEU A 614 -10.64 29.35 -36.71
C LEU A 614 -11.04 28.95 -38.14
N THR A 615 -10.31 28.03 -38.78
CA THR A 615 -10.87 27.21 -39.86
C THR A 615 -11.81 26.13 -39.29
N ALA A 616 -13.00 25.99 -39.88
CA ALA A 616 -14.11 25.17 -39.38
C ALA A 616 -13.82 23.65 -39.27
N GLN A 617 -12.68 23.16 -39.76
CA GLN A 617 -12.29 21.74 -39.71
C GLN A 617 -11.32 21.38 -38.57
N GLU A 618 -10.75 22.36 -37.86
CA GLU A 618 -9.86 22.12 -36.71
C GLU A 618 -10.56 22.34 -35.36
N GLN A 619 -11.85 22.65 -35.38
CA GLN A 619 -12.67 22.73 -34.19
C GLN A 619 -12.95 21.32 -33.65
N ASN A 620 -12.38 21.03 -32.48
CA ASN A 620 -12.81 19.96 -31.56
C ASN A 620 -12.39 18.51 -31.84
N HIS A 621 -11.10 18.21 -31.83
CA HIS A 621 -10.68 16.86 -31.42
C HIS A 621 -9.54 16.95 -30.40
N HIS A 622 -9.86 16.65 -29.14
CA HIS A 622 -8.97 16.58 -27.96
C HIS A 622 -8.66 17.94 -27.29
N SER A 623 -8.81 18.18 -25.99
CA SER A 623 -8.87 17.28 -24.83
C SER A 623 -9.13 18.13 -23.58
N GLY A 624 -9.82 17.62 -22.56
CA GLY A 624 -9.89 18.28 -21.24
C GLY A 624 -8.53 18.44 -20.53
N ALA A 625 -7.41 18.28 -21.24
CA ALA A 625 -6.06 18.51 -20.75
C ALA A 625 -5.86 19.94 -20.23
N ALA A 626 -6.45 20.96 -20.85
CA ALA A 626 -6.37 22.34 -20.36
C ALA A 626 -7.06 22.49 -18.99
N LEU A 627 -8.26 21.92 -18.84
CA LEU A 627 -9.00 21.93 -17.58
C LEU A 627 -8.27 21.11 -16.51
N ARG A 628 -7.74 19.94 -16.89
CA ARG A 628 -6.94 19.10 -16.02
C ARG A 628 -5.68 19.81 -15.54
N TYR A 629 -4.94 20.46 -16.44
CA TYR A 629 -3.76 21.25 -16.10
C TYR A 629 -4.10 22.35 -15.09
N LEU A 630 -5.16 23.12 -15.37
CA LEU A 630 -5.64 24.18 -14.47
C LEU A 630 -6.00 23.67 -13.07
N MET A 631 -6.82 22.61 -12.98
CA MET A 631 -7.28 22.04 -11.71
C MET A 631 -6.13 21.41 -10.91
N LEU A 632 -5.19 20.71 -11.59
CA LEU A 632 -4.04 20.10 -10.94
C LEU A 632 -3.08 21.14 -10.38
N MET A 633 -2.75 22.16 -11.15
CA MET A 633 -1.87 23.24 -10.70
C MET A 633 -2.46 24.01 -9.52
N ALA A 634 -3.76 24.35 -9.59
CA ALA A 634 -4.44 25.02 -8.48
C ALA A 634 -4.54 24.14 -7.23
N SER A 635 -4.73 22.81 -7.40
CA SER A 635 -4.70 21.87 -6.28
C SER A 635 -3.32 21.79 -5.65
N ILE A 636 -2.25 21.72 -6.44
CA ILE A 636 -0.87 21.68 -5.93
C ILE A 636 -0.57 22.94 -5.10
N ASP A 637 -0.98 24.11 -5.56
CA ASP A 637 -0.66 25.38 -4.91
C ASP A 637 -1.46 25.64 -3.62
N TRP A 638 -2.75 25.31 -3.61
CA TRP A 638 -3.70 25.83 -2.61
C TRP A 638 -4.31 24.79 -1.68
N HIS A 639 -3.95 23.51 -1.81
CA HIS A 639 -4.53 22.44 -1.00
C HIS A 639 -4.22 22.56 0.50
N PHE A 640 -3.06 23.12 0.85
CA PHE A 640 -2.57 23.21 2.24
C PHE A 640 -2.48 24.64 2.80
N ARG A 641 -2.84 25.65 2.00
CA ARG A 641 -2.84 27.04 2.47
C ARG A 641 -3.99 27.24 3.45
N ALA A 642 -3.69 27.73 4.66
CA ALA A 642 -4.68 28.02 5.72
C ALA A 642 -5.65 29.13 5.33
#